data_AF-A0A940N341-F1
#
_entry.id   AF-A0A940N341-F1
#
_cell.length_a   1.000
_cell.length_b   1.000
_cell.length_c   1.000
_cell.angle_alpha   90.00
_cell.angle_beta   90.00
_cell.angle_gamma   90.00
#
_symmetry.space_group_name_H-M   'P 1'
#
loop_
_entity.id
_entity.type
_entity.pdbx_description
1 polymer ?
#
loop_
_entity_poly.entity_id
_entity_poly.type
_entity_poly.pdbx_seq_one_letter_code
_entity_poly.pdbx_strand_id
1 'polypeptide(L)'
;MAGWPDGRMAGWPDGRIWHPALEAGKSATGRTTTDDNALSDCRSDDRALTPISGYEGAPLDGGGDWMATDGWSAGTKQKGLTYAELLSMASSALKGGDPVGCLEALDLATAHRPDPDIKRLRLEARAAQKAKQPARALTAWKRRAEKFDIPLREKVQYARALVDAGAFAEGLDLLFSLLQVPETAFSTASYLAVIHSRLGHFAAAQEARQIAFETAPESHKLQARIERAQAWHKAGNSTPAIAEFSALMATHPDSIHVACDAIQIFLDIRQFAATEALLAKYLKDHPNSGALLRIKAKLLNLTGDERHLVAFCETMVKDSAQAEEVPQIISALFAKRGMFLLAESKEAIRRCCKGILSTKTVEAILERPDLQIQLQGAELRLTESITGTIPWLQASADRTVTLISLGRLVEAEEQVDRIKEVVANWPYFPPRHASLREWLDVRRGAVQAAQRSWRSRRMHGKVTDRSSELVSTRDWSGRRPDVAVFCQLRNERPIVESFLAHYRRGGIEAFSIVDNGSDDGTFEFLQAQPDVELFSTREDFRRARAGNDWINPLIGRSEFAETLCLRVDADEHLVFPFYEERSFGALWTFMKQEGAEAISGRMLDMFPETLRMLDDPEGGMASCRYFDPFCIPVPIVDCPYVRYTGGTRTRLLDGKFQSIGKVSGIRGGGSIDYISASHSCSPAKVSTLDIALLHYKFYPGFLQKIERVLQEKQHATASQEYAHYNTLAERVDEYLPGPGSMIFEGTPTLMSPGICRCPPGWQN
;
A
#
# COMPACT_ATOMS: atom_id res chain seq x y z
N MET A 1 21.87 -0.48 40.65
CA MET A 1 23.11 -1.11 40.17
C MET A 1 22.75 -2.35 39.36
N ALA A 2 22.95 -2.30 38.04
CA ALA A 2 23.02 -3.46 37.16
C ALA A 2 23.81 -2.98 35.94
N GLY A 3 25.03 -3.49 35.75
CA GLY A 3 25.98 -2.94 34.78
C GLY A 3 25.61 -3.31 33.34
N TRP A 4 25.73 -2.34 32.42
CA TRP A 4 25.71 -2.59 30.99
C TRP A 4 27.08 -3.12 30.54
N PRO A 5 27.18 -4.26 29.84
CA PRO A 5 28.46 -4.73 29.30
C PRO A 5 28.83 -3.98 28.02
N ASP A 6 30.05 -3.44 27.99
CA ASP A 6 30.88 -3.06 26.84
C ASP A 6 30.21 -2.45 25.58
N GLY A 7 30.37 -1.14 25.44
CA GLY A 7 30.15 -0.41 24.19
C GLY A 7 31.16 -0.78 23.10
N ARG A 8 30.96 -1.93 22.44
CA ARG A 8 31.56 -2.26 21.15
C ARG A 8 30.46 -2.39 20.10
N MET A 9 30.28 -1.35 19.30
CA MET A 9 29.52 -1.50 18.05
C MET A 9 30.24 -2.55 17.20
N ALA A 10 29.58 -3.68 16.96
CA ALA A 10 30.03 -4.64 15.96
C ALA A 10 30.06 -3.91 14.61
N GLY A 11 31.24 -3.87 13.98
CA GLY A 11 31.43 -3.17 12.72
C GLY A 11 30.54 -3.74 11.63
N TRP A 12 29.65 -2.91 11.09
CA TRP A 12 28.93 -3.23 9.86
C TRP A 12 29.84 -2.94 8.66
N PRO A 13 29.95 -3.84 7.67
CA PRO A 13 30.66 -3.53 6.43
C PRO A 13 29.95 -2.40 5.69
N ASP A 14 30.74 -1.50 5.08
CA ASP A 14 30.31 -0.15 4.69
C ASP A 14 28.95 -0.05 4.00
N GLY A 15 28.06 0.73 4.63
CA GLY A 15 26.71 0.98 4.17
C GLY A 15 26.67 1.84 2.91
N ARG A 16 26.59 1.17 1.76
CA ARG A 16 26.48 1.67 0.37
C ARG A 16 27.80 2.12 -0.27
N ILE A 17 28.23 1.38 -1.29
CA ILE A 17 28.77 1.85 -2.58
C ILE A 17 28.70 0.65 -3.54
N TRP A 18 28.39 0.89 -4.83
CA TRP A 18 29.21 0.42 -5.96
C TRP A 18 28.68 1.02 -7.27
N HIS A 19 29.50 1.87 -7.90
CA HIS A 19 29.39 2.24 -9.30
C HIS A 19 30.22 1.23 -10.10
N PRO A 20 29.74 0.66 -11.22
CA PRO A 20 30.62 0.00 -12.17
C PRO A 20 31.38 1.05 -12.98
N ALA A 21 32.61 1.34 -12.57
CA ALA A 21 33.58 1.99 -13.46
C ALA A 21 34.00 1.00 -14.56
N LEU A 22 34.08 1.49 -15.80
CA LEU A 22 34.56 0.73 -16.95
C LEU A 22 36.09 0.67 -16.91
N GLU A 23 36.67 -0.52 -16.74
CA GLU A 23 38.03 -0.81 -17.20
C GLU A 23 38.04 -2.07 -18.06
N ALA A 24 38.79 -2.01 -19.17
CA ALA A 24 38.86 -3.06 -20.17
C ALA A 24 40.15 -3.87 -20.03
N GLY A 25 40.09 -5.20 -20.06
CA GLY A 25 41.32 -6.00 -20.16
C GLY A 25 41.22 -7.51 -19.95
N LYS A 26 41.22 -8.25 -21.06
CA LYS A 26 41.90 -9.56 -21.26
C LYS A 26 41.47 -10.78 -20.41
N SER A 27 40.70 -11.65 -21.09
CA SER A 27 40.83 -13.11 -21.14
C SER A 27 41.83 -13.85 -20.21
N ALA A 28 41.33 -14.87 -19.51
CA ALA A 28 42.03 -16.15 -19.33
C ALA A 28 41.02 -17.31 -19.20
N THR A 29 41.39 -18.48 -19.70
CA THR A 29 40.56 -19.71 -19.77
C THR A 29 40.91 -20.72 -18.67
N GLY A 30 39.95 -21.52 -18.20
CA GLY A 30 40.25 -22.69 -17.36
C GLY A 30 39.05 -23.59 -17.06
N ARG A 31 39.07 -24.84 -17.58
CA ARG A 31 38.34 -26.00 -17.02
C ARG A 31 39.15 -26.52 -15.79
N THR A 32 38.71 -27.38 -14.89
CA THR A 32 38.11 -28.74 -15.01
C THR A 32 37.75 -29.30 -13.62
N THR A 33 36.69 -30.15 -13.50
CA THR A 33 36.57 -31.44 -12.73
C THR A 33 36.97 -31.52 -11.22
N THR A 34 36.51 -32.41 -10.33
CA THR A 34 35.54 -33.55 -10.26
C THR A 34 35.48 -34.05 -8.78
N ASP A 35 34.35 -34.64 -8.36
CA ASP A 35 34.16 -35.75 -7.36
C ASP A 35 34.71 -35.58 -5.90
N ASP A 36 34.31 -36.29 -4.83
CA ASP A 36 33.23 -37.28 -4.60
C ASP A 36 32.84 -37.43 -3.09
N ASN A 37 31.69 -38.07 -2.80
CA ASN A 37 31.28 -38.90 -1.62
C ASN A 37 31.95 -38.75 -0.21
N ALA A 38 31.29 -38.74 0.97
CA ALA A 38 30.32 -39.73 1.49
C ALA A 38 29.74 -39.39 2.90
N LEU A 39 28.49 -39.82 3.16
CA LEU A 39 27.90 -40.50 4.37
C LEU A 39 28.66 -40.45 5.72
N SER A 40 28.09 -40.34 6.93
CA SER A 40 26.73 -40.51 7.50
C SER A 40 26.78 -40.05 9.00
N ASP A 41 25.82 -40.17 9.93
CA ASP A 41 24.41 -40.63 9.99
C ASP A 41 23.70 -39.92 11.18
N CYS A 42 22.37 -39.99 11.30
CA CYS A 42 21.60 -39.96 12.57
C CYS A 42 20.08 -40.06 12.29
N ARG A 43 19.42 -41.09 12.84
CA ARG A 43 17.97 -41.33 12.72
C ARG A 43 17.20 -40.90 13.98
N SER A 44 15.89 -40.67 13.76
CA SER A 44 14.76 -40.77 14.70
C SER A 44 14.81 -39.95 16.00
N ASP A 45 13.87 -39.01 16.13
CA ASP A 45 12.70 -39.30 16.98
C ASP A 45 11.47 -38.45 16.58
N ASP A 46 10.35 -39.14 16.33
CA ASP A 46 9.05 -38.53 16.07
C ASP A 46 8.38 -38.11 17.39
N ARG A 47 7.99 -36.84 17.52
CA ARG A 47 6.88 -36.44 18.40
C ARG A 47 5.96 -35.45 17.70
N ALA A 48 4.74 -35.91 17.47
CA ALA A 48 3.69 -35.17 16.77
C ALA A 48 3.27 -33.90 17.54
N LEU A 49 3.05 -32.81 16.79
CA LEU A 49 2.24 -31.68 17.22
C LEU A 49 0.95 -31.68 16.40
N THR A 50 -0.15 -31.98 17.08
CA THR A 50 -1.50 -32.03 16.53
C THR A 50 -2.00 -30.64 16.09
N PRO A 51 -2.70 -30.53 14.95
CA PRO A 51 -3.47 -29.33 14.63
C PRO A 51 -4.69 -29.24 15.54
N ILE A 52 -4.86 -28.10 16.23
CA ILE A 52 -6.06 -27.82 17.02
C ILE A 52 -7.16 -27.34 16.06
N SER A 53 -8.17 -28.18 15.80
CA SER A 53 -9.42 -27.78 15.16
C SER A 53 -10.43 -27.35 16.22
N GLY A 54 -10.80 -26.07 16.21
CA GLY A 54 -11.88 -25.54 17.06
C GLY A 54 -12.81 -24.66 16.24
N TYR A 55 -13.97 -25.21 15.87
CA TYR A 55 -15.13 -24.49 15.36
C TYR A 55 -16.38 -25.28 15.80
N GLU A 56 -17.00 -24.85 16.90
CA GLU A 56 -18.33 -25.27 17.33
C GLU A 56 -19.27 -24.07 17.22
N GLY A 57 -20.49 -24.28 16.74
CA GLY A 57 -21.42 -23.18 16.42
C GLY A 57 -22.76 -23.65 15.85
N ALA A 58 -23.53 -24.39 16.65
CA ALA A 58 -24.97 -24.58 16.49
C ALA A 58 -25.73 -23.34 17.08
N PRO A 59 -27.04 -23.08 16.83
CA PRO A 59 -28.07 -24.05 16.42
C PRO A 59 -29.02 -23.62 15.29
N LEU A 60 -29.70 -24.63 14.72
CA LEU A 60 -30.97 -24.47 14.00
C LEU A 60 -31.98 -25.46 14.59
N ASP A 61 -32.92 -24.96 15.40
CA ASP A 61 -34.11 -25.71 15.78
C ASP A 61 -35.10 -25.72 14.61
N GLY A 62 -35.57 -26.91 14.24
CA GLY A 62 -36.45 -27.11 13.08
C GLY A 62 -36.53 -28.59 12.70
N GLY A 63 -37.11 -29.40 13.59
CA GLY A 63 -37.07 -30.86 13.52
C GLY A 63 -37.67 -31.46 12.23
N GLY A 64 -36.99 -32.48 11.71
CA GLY A 64 -37.45 -33.34 10.62
C GLY A 64 -36.61 -34.61 10.58
N ASP A 65 -37.14 -35.71 11.12
CA ASP A 65 -36.46 -37.01 11.26
C ASP A 65 -35.78 -37.50 9.97
N TRP A 66 -34.44 -37.57 9.98
CA TRP A 66 -33.67 -38.45 9.09
C TRP A 66 -32.49 -39.06 9.86
N MET A 67 -32.35 -40.38 9.72
CA MET A 67 -31.47 -41.22 10.55
C MET A 67 -29.99 -40.88 10.40
N ALA A 68 -29.25 -41.02 11.51
CA ALA A 68 -27.79 -41.02 11.51
C ALA A 68 -27.23 -42.14 10.61
N THR A 69 -26.15 -41.84 9.87
CA THR A 69 -25.41 -42.84 9.09
C THR A 69 -24.11 -43.20 9.80
N ASP A 70 -23.98 -44.48 10.17
CA ASP A 70 -22.77 -45.04 10.79
C ASP A 70 -21.52 -44.92 9.89
N GLY A 71 -20.36 -44.85 10.55
CA GLY A 71 -19.07 -44.95 9.90
C GLY A 71 -18.87 -46.31 9.22
N TRP A 72 -18.32 -46.30 8.00
CA TRP A 72 -18.18 -47.51 7.18
C TRP A 72 -17.08 -48.43 7.71
N SER A 73 -17.48 -49.42 8.51
CA SER A 73 -16.65 -50.59 8.80
C SER A 73 -16.69 -51.59 7.64
N ALA A 74 -15.53 -52.17 7.31
CA ALA A 74 -15.40 -53.11 6.20
C ALA A 74 -16.04 -54.46 6.54
N GLY A 75 -17.28 -54.71 6.10
CA GLY A 75 -17.96 -55.95 6.51
C GLY A 75 -19.39 -56.20 6.03
N THR A 76 -19.81 -55.76 4.84
CA THR A 76 -21.10 -56.21 4.25
C THR A 76 -21.06 -56.23 2.73
N LYS A 77 -21.69 -57.24 2.11
CA LYS A 77 -21.87 -57.33 0.65
C LYS A 77 -22.92 -56.30 0.18
N GLN A 78 -22.52 -55.04 0.05
CA GLN A 78 -23.31 -54.06 -0.69
C GLN A 78 -23.43 -54.52 -2.16
N LYS A 79 -24.63 -54.35 -2.74
CA LYS A 79 -24.76 -54.28 -4.20
C LYS A 79 -23.90 -53.10 -4.66
N GLY A 80 -22.86 -53.36 -5.44
CA GLY A 80 -22.03 -52.29 -5.99
C GLY A 80 -22.89 -51.31 -6.80
N LEU A 81 -22.84 -50.03 -6.44
CA LEU A 81 -23.57 -48.96 -7.12
C LEU A 81 -23.20 -48.96 -8.61
N THR A 82 -24.19 -48.81 -9.48
CA THR A 82 -23.96 -48.73 -10.92
C THR A 82 -23.32 -47.38 -11.29
N TYR A 83 -22.64 -47.34 -12.43
CA TYR A 83 -22.09 -46.11 -12.99
C TYR A 83 -23.15 -44.99 -13.13
N ALA A 84 -24.40 -45.34 -13.45
CA ALA A 84 -25.50 -44.40 -13.57
C ALA A 84 -25.94 -43.81 -12.20
N GLU A 85 -25.99 -44.65 -11.16
CA GLU A 85 -26.29 -44.23 -9.78
C GLU A 85 -25.18 -43.32 -9.25
N LEU A 86 -23.90 -43.68 -9.45
CA LEU A 86 -22.75 -42.86 -9.05
C LEU A 86 -22.74 -41.48 -9.75
N LEU A 87 -23.05 -41.41 -11.06
CA LEU A 87 -23.23 -40.13 -11.77
C LEU A 87 -24.46 -39.34 -11.30
N SER A 88 -25.48 -40.00 -10.76
CA SER A 88 -26.66 -39.34 -10.16
C SER A 88 -26.32 -38.74 -8.79
N MET A 89 -25.61 -39.51 -7.95
CA MET A 89 -25.08 -39.06 -6.66
C MET A 89 -24.13 -37.87 -6.83
N ALA A 90 -23.13 -37.99 -7.71
CA ALA A 90 -22.20 -36.90 -8.02
C ALA A 90 -22.94 -35.63 -8.50
N SER A 91 -23.94 -35.77 -9.38
CA SER A 91 -24.74 -34.64 -9.83
C SER A 91 -25.62 -34.04 -8.74
N SER A 92 -25.97 -34.81 -7.70
CA SER A 92 -26.81 -34.36 -6.59
C SER A 92 -25.97 -33.65 -5.54
N ALA A 93 -24.81 -34.20 -5.16
CA ALA A 93 -23.83 -33.54 -4.30
C ALA A 93 -23.42 -32.15 -4.85
N LEU A 94 -23.07 -32.07 -6.14
CA LEU A 94 -22.66 -30.80 -6.77
C LEU A 94 -23.76 -29.73 -6.81
N LYS A 95 -25.03 -30.15 -6.85
CA LYS A 95 -26.22 -29.29 -6.73
C LYS A 95 -26.48 -28.87 -5.29
N GLY A 96 -26.36 -29.80 -4.34
CA GLY A 96 -26.49 -29.57 -2.90
C GLY A 96 -25.38 -28.72 -2.28
N GLY A 97 -24.34 -28.40 -3.04
CA GLY A 97 -23.24 -27.53 -2.59
C GLY A 97 -22.00 -28.28 -2.11
N ASP A 98 -21.99 -29.61 -2.21
CA ASP A 98 -20.85 -30.46 -1.90
C ASP A 98 -20.07 -30.82 -3.18
N PRO A 99 -18.95 -30.13 -3.48
CA PRO A 99 -18.08 -30.49 -4.58
C PRO A 99 -17.10 -31.62 -4.21
N VAL A 100 -16.90 -31.95 -2.92
CA VAL A 100 -15.92 -32.97 -2.50
C VAL A 100 -16.52 -34.35 -2.63
N GLY A 101 -17.69 -34.62 -2.03
CA GLY A 101 -18.42 -35.87 -2.24
C GLY A 101 -18.88 -36.06 -3.68
N CYS A 102 -19.02 -34.97 -4.46
CA CYS A 102 -19.15 -35.06 -5.91
C CYS A 102 -17.91 -35.72 -6.56
N LEU A 103 -16.70 -35.27 -6.22
CA LEU A 103 -15.46 -35.83 -6.75
C LEU A 103 -15.25 -37.27 -6.28
N GLU A 104 -15.51 -37.59 -5.01
CA GLU A 104 -15.42 -38.95 -4.47
C GLU A 104 -16.34 -39.93 -5.22
N ALA A 105 -17.60 -39.54 -5.47
CA ALA A 105 -18.53 -40.33 -6.28
C ALA A 105 -18.06 -40.51 -7.74
N LEU A 106 -17.32 -39.54 -8.31
CA LEU A 106 -16.74 -39.62 -9.66
C LEU A 106 -15.46 -40.47 -9.70
N ASP A 107 -14.70 -40.52 -8.60
CA ASP A 107 -13.55 -41.40 -8.43
C ASP A 107 -14.00 -42.86 -8.35
N LEU A 108 -15.06 -43.15 -7.58
CA LEU A 108 -15.74 -44.46 -7.61
C LEU A 108 -16.27 -44.79 -9.01
N ALA A 109 -16.93 -43.84 -9.70
CA ALA A 109 -17.42 -44.04 -11.07
C ALA A 109 -16.30 -44.33 -12.09
N THR A 110 -15.07 -43.87 -11.82
CA THR A 110 -13.90 -44.13 -12.67
C THR A 110 -13.43 -45.58 -12.54
N ALA A 111 -13.56 -46.21 -11.37
CA ALA A 111 -13.27 -47.64 -11.20
C ALA A 111 -14.24 -48.54 -11.99
N HIS A 112 -15.53 -48.16 -12.09
CA HIS A 112 -16.53 -48.89 -12.88
C HIS A 112 -16.36 -48.73 -14.39
N ARG A 113 -15.90 -47.55 -14.84
CA ARG A 113 -15.69 -47.25 -16.26
C ARG A 113 -14.50 -46.31 -16.39
N PRO A 114 -13.29 -46.79 -16.72
CA PRO A 114 -12.11 -45.93 -16.82
C PRO A 114 -12.28 -44.78 -17.82
N ASP A 115 -12.81 -45.08 -19.01
CA ASP A 115 -13.05 -44.10 -20.07
C ASP A 115 -14.25 -43.18 -19.77
N PRO A 116 -14.05 -41.86 -19.58
CA PRO A 116 -15.12 -40.94 -19.20
C PRO A 116 -16.09 -40.64 -20.35
N ASP A 117 -17.38 -40.54 -20.01
CA ASP A 117 -18.35 -39.85 -20.87
C ASP A 117 -18.35 -38.32 -20.64
N ILE A 118 -19.07 -37.59 -21.50
CA ILE A 118 -19.22 -36.14 -21.44
C ILE A 118 -19.85 -35.64 -20.13
N LYS A 119 -20.71 -36.44 -19.48
CA LYS A 119 -21.37 -36.08 -18.22
C LYS A 119 -20.38 -36.17 -17.06
N ARG A 120 -19.54 -37.22 -17.01
CA ARG A 120 -18.48 -37.37 -15.99
C ARG A 120 -17.50 -36.20 -16.05
N LEU A 121 -16.93 -35.90 -17.23
CA LEU A 121 -15.96 -34.80 -17.37
C LEU A 121 -16.54 -33.45 -17.01
N ARG A 122 -17.81 -33.19 -17.37
CA ARG A 122 -18.51 -31.94 -17.03
C ARG A 122 -18.79 -31.80 -15.53
N LEU A 123 -19.11 -32.90 -14.84
CA LEU A 123 -19.28 -32.89 -13.39
C LEU A 123 -17.93 -32.72 -12.69
N GLU A 124 -16.93 -33.52 -13.07
CA GLU A 124 -15.58 -33.49 -12.50
C GLU A 124 -14.93 -32.11 -12.63
N ALA A 125 -14.96 -31.52 -13.84
CA ALA A 125 -14.37 -30.21 -14.07
C ALA A 125 -15.01 -29.12 -13.20
N ARG A 126 -16.35 -29.10 -13.09
CA ARG A 126 -17.09 -28.10 -12.29
C ARG A 126 -16.95 -28.34 -10.79
N ALA A 127 -16.90 -29.59 -10.36
CA ALA A 127 -16.68 -29.96 -8.97
C ALA A 127 -15.27 -29.58 -8.52
N ALA A 128 -14.24 -29.92 -9.30
CA ALA A 128 -12.86 -29.53 -9.04
C ALA A 128 -12.67 -28.01 -8.99
N GLN A 129 -13.33 -27.23 -9.86
CA GLN A 129 -13.32 -25.76 -9.77
C GLN A 129 -13.95 -25.25 -8.47
N LYS A 130 -15.11 -25.80 -8.05
CA LYS A 130 -15.74 -25.43 -6.76
C LYS A 130 -14.90 -25.85 -5.55
N ALA A 131 -14.25 -27.02 -5.62
CA ALA A 131 -13.36 -27.56 -4.59
C ALA A 131 -11.96 -26.91 -4.57
N LYS A 132 -11.70 -25.88 -5.40
CA LYS A 132 -10.41 -25.20 -5.53
C LYS A 132 -9.25 -26.15 -5.88
N GLN A 133 -9.50 -27.15 -6.73
CA GLN A 133 -8.50 -28.08 -7.27
C GLN A 133 -8.17 -27.73 -8.74
N PRO A 134 -7.37 -26.70 -9.02
CA PRO A 134 -7.22 -26.15 -10.36
C PRO A 134 -6.60 -27.14 -11.37
N ALA A 135 -5.59 -27.92 -10.96
CA ALA A 135 -4.98 -28.93 -11.83
C ALA A 135 -5.96 -30.05 -12.24
N ARG A 136 -6.79 -30.52 -11.30
CA ARG A 136 -7.83 -31.53 -11.58
C ARG A 136 -8.91 -30.96 -12.50
N ALA A 137 -9.34 -29.72 -12.23
CA ALA A 137 -10.30 -29.01 -13.08
C ALA A 137 -9.79 -28.85 -14.52
N LEU A 138 -8.56 -28.37 -14.69
CA LEU A 138 -7.96 -28.19 -16.01
C LEU A 138 -7.80 -29.53 -16.75
N THR A 139 -7.36 -30.58 -16.05
CA THR A 139 -7.23 -31.93 -16.62
C THR A 139 -8.57 -32.46 -17.15
N ALA A 140 -9.65 -32.30 -16.37
CA ALA A 140 -10.99 -32.71 -16.80
C ALA A 140 -11.50 -31.87 -17.99
N TRP A 141 -11.22 -30.57 -18.03
CA TRP A 141 -11.57 -29.73 -19.17
C TRP A 141 -10.76 -30.04 -20.44
N LYS A 142 -9.43 -30.26 -20.35
CA LYS A 142 -8.60 -30.63 -21.52
C LYS A 142 -9.01 -31.98 -22.09
N ARG A 143 -9.17 -33.01 -21.25
CA ARG A 143 -9.74 -34.31 -21.65
C ARG A 143 -11.13 -34.21 -22.30
N ARG A 144 -11.92 -33.20 -21.88
CA ARG A 144 -13.19 -32.92 -22.54
C ARG A 144 -12.95 -32.32 -23.93
N ALA A 145 -12.19 -31.24 -24.06
CA ALA A 145 -11.88 -30.61 -25.34
C ALA A 145 -11.29 -31.58 -26.37
N GLU A 146 -10.45 -32.52 -25.93
CA GLU A 146 -9.85 -33.57 -26.77
C GLU A 146 -10.87 -34.57 -27.33
N LYS A 147 -11.91 -34.91 -26.57
CA LYS A 147 -12.88 -35.98 -26.92
C LYS A 147 -14.24 -35.45 -27.39
N PHE A 148 -14.61 -34.24 -26.99
CA PHE A 148 -15.94 -33.67 -27.14
C PHE A 148 -15.86 -32.14 -27.28
N ASP A 149 -16.68 -31.52 -28.13
CA ASP A 149 -16.73 -30.05 -28.17
C ASP A 149 -17.16 -29.47 -26.80
N ILE A 150 -16.61 -28.29 -26.48
CA ILE A 150 -17.00 -27.50 -25.32
C ILE A 150 -18.00 -26.44 -25.80
N PRO A 151 -19.30 -26.54 -25.43
CA PRO A 151 -20.29 -25.55 -25.84
C PRO A 151 -19.89 -24.14 -25.42
N LEU A 152 -20.19 -23.13 -26.25
CA LEU A 152 -19.83 -21.72 -26.05
C LEU A 152 -20.01 -21.23 -24.59
N ARG A 153 -21.19 -21.46 -24.01
CA ARG A 153 -21.55 -21.11 -22.61
C ARG A 153 -20.65 -21.74 -21.52
N GLU A 154 -19.86 -22.74 -21.87
CA GLU A 154 -18.94 -23.47 -20.99
C GLU A 154 -17.47 -23.14 -21.27
N LYS A 155 -17.14 -22.52 -22.42
CA LYS A 155 -15.78 -22.08 -22.75
C LYS A 155 -15.25 -21.04 -21.75
N VAL A 156 -16.11 -20.19 -21.18
CA VAL A 156 -15.73 -19.26 -20.09
C VAL A 156 -15.28 -20.01 -18.83
N GLN A 157 -15.90 -21.15 -18.50
CA GLN A 157 -15.48 -21.98 -17.36
C GLN A 157 -14.18 -22.74 -17.66
N TYR A 158 -13.95 -23.14 -18.92
CA TYR A 158 -12.66 -23.69 -19.34
C TYR A 158 -11.54 -22.63 -19.26
N ALA A 159 -11.77 -21.43 -19.78
CA ALA A 159 -10.84 -20.30 -19.67
C ALA A 159 -10.52 -19.95 -18.22
N ARG A 160 -11.52 -20.02 -17.34
CA ARG A 160 -11.32 -19.91 -15.89
C ARG A 160 -10.42 -21.02 -15.34
N ALA A 161 -10.61 -22.28 -15.72
CA ALA A 161 -9.74 -23.37 -15.28
C ALA A 161 -8.29 -23.20 -15.77
N LEU A 162 -8.10 -22.67 -16.99
CA LEU A 162 -6.77 -22.30 -17.51
C LEU A 162 -6.09 -21.25 -16.63
N VAL A 163 -6.77 -20.13 -16.36
CA VAL A 163 -6.26 -19.04 -15.49
C VAL A 163 -6.00 -19.52 -14.06
N ASP A 164 -6.97 -20.20 -13.44
CA ASP A 164 -6.87 -20.68 -12.05
C ASP A 164 -5.76 -21.75 -11.89
N ALA A 165 -5.35 -22.44 -12.97
CA ALA A 165 -4.25 -23.41 -13.00
C ALA A 165 -2.91 -22.87 -13.56
N GLY A 166 -2.80 -21.56 -13.81
CA GLY A 166 -1.54 -20.93 -14.24
C GLY A 166 -1.26 -20.97 -15.74
N ALA A 167 -2.13 -21.57 -16.55
CA ALA A 167 -2.10 -21.48 -18.02
C ALA A 167 -2.64 -20.11 -18.49
N PHE A 168 -2.01 -19.03 -18.01
CA PHE A 168 -2.58 -17.69 -17.99
C PHE A 168 -2.75 -17.07 -19.38
N ALA A 169 -1.78 -17.25 -20.28
CA ALA A 169 -1.87 -16.78 -21.66
C ALA A 169 -3.01 -17.48 -22.44
N GLU A 170 -3.02 -18.83 -22.46
CA GLU A 170 -4.08 -19.64 -23.08
C GLU A 170 -5.48 -19.25 -22.53
N GLY A 171 -5.57 -19.01 -21.22
CA GLY A 171 -6.79 -18.57 -20.55
C GLY A 171 -7.24 -17.16 -20.94
N LEU A 172 -6.32 -16.19 -21.05
CA LEU A 172 -6.64 -14.82 -21.45
C LEU A 172 -6.99 -14.71 -22.93
N ASP A 173 -6.27 -15.39 -23.83
CA ASP A 173 -6.57 -15.39 -25.27
C ASP A 173 -7.97 -15.97 -25.53
N LEU A 174 -8.34 -17.04 -24.81
CA LEU A 174 -9.68 -17.58 -24.84
C LEU A 174 -10.71 -16.59 -24.26
N LEU A 175 -10.41 -15.86 -23.19
CA LEU A 175 -11.32 -14.81 -22.69
C LEU A 175 -11.47 -13.65 -23.68
N PHE A 176 -10.40 -13.14 -24.28
CA PHE A 176 -10.49 -12.03 -25.23
C PHE A 176 -11.28 -12.40 -26.50
N SER A 177 -11.13 -13.64 -27.00
CA SER A 177 -11.98 -14.13 -28.09
C SER A 177 -13.45 -14.29 -27.68
N LEU A 178 -13.74 -14.81 -26.48
CA LEU A 178 -15.10 -14.93 -25.94
C LEU A 178 -15.74 -13.59 -25.55
N LEU A 179 -14.96 -12.51 -25.44
CA LEU A 179 -15.45 -11.16 -25.16
C LEU A 179 -16.11 -10.54 -26.41
N GLN A 180 -15.65 -10.93 -27.60
CA GLN A 180 -16.22 -10.49 -28.89
C GLN A 180 -17.54 -11.19 -29.24
N VAL A 181 -17.95 -12.19 -28.46
CA VAL A 181 -19.15 -13.01 -28.71
C VAL A 181 -20.25 -12.57 -27.74
N PRO A 182 -21.38 -11.99 -28.21
CA PRO A 182 -22.40 -11.37 -27.36
C PRO A 182 -22.95 -12.28 -26.25
N GLU A 183 -23.16 -13.56 -26.54
CA GLU A 183 -23.72 -14.54 -25.60
C GLU A 183 -22.79 -14.87 -24.43
N THR A 184 -21.49 -14.59 -24.56
CA THR A 184 -20.49 -14.78 -23.50
C THR A 184 -19.97 -13.48 -22.91
N ALA A 185 -20.12 -12.35 -23.60
CA ALA A 185 -19.56 -11.05 -23.23
C ALA A 185 -19.74 -10.69 -21.74
N PHE A 186 -20.96 -10.82 -21.18
CA PHE A 186 -21.22 -10.53 -19.77
C PHE A 186 -20.36 -11.35 -18.80
N SER A 187 -20.33 -12.68 -18.98
CA SER A 187 -19.64 -13.58 -18.05
C SER A 187 -18.12 -13.54 -18.23
N THR A 188 -17.65 -13.35 -19.47
CA THR A 188 -16.26 -13.08 -19.80
C THR A 188 -15.76 -11.78 -19.19
N ALA A 189 -16.46 -10.66 -19.42
CA ALA A 189 -16.09 -9.33 -18.90
C ALA A 189 -16.10 -9.30 -17.37
N SER A 190 -17.10 -9.94 -16.74
CA SER A 190 -17.15 -10.11 -15.29
C SER A 190 -15.93 -10.86 -14.73
N TYR A 191 -15.46 -11.90 -15.41
CA TYR A 191 -14.30 -12.66 -14.96
C TYR A 191 -12.96 -11.93 -15.25
N LEU A 192 -12.82 -11.28 -16.40
CA LEU A 192 -11.68 -10.39 -16.70
C LEU A 192 -11.56 -9.28 -15.64
N ALA A 193 -12.66 -8.67 -15.23
CA ALA A 193 -12.67 -7.67 -14.16
C ALA A 193 -12.15 -8.21 -12.82
N VAL A 194 -12.46 -9.48 -12.48
CA VAL A 194 -11.93 -10.15 -11.28
C VAL A 194 -10.42 -10.41 -11.41
N ILE A 195 -9.94 -10.86 -12.57
CA ILE A 195 -8.51 -11.06 -12.84
C ILE A 195 -7.76 -9.74 -12.69
N HIS A 196 -8.16 -8.69 -13.43
CA HIS A 196 -7.53 -7.37 -13.37
C HIS A 196 -7.58 -6.78 -11.95
N SER A 197 -8.68 -6.95 -11.21
CA SER A 197 -8.77 -6.50 -9.81
C SER A 197 -7.76 -7.20 -8.90
N ARG A 198 -7.57 -8.52 -9.05
CA ARG A 198 -6.57 -9.29 -8.26
C ARG A 198 -5.14 -8.90 -8.61
N LEU A 199 -4.88 -8.59 -9.89
CA LEU A 199 -3.56 -8.17 -10.36
C LEU A 199 -3.28 -6.67 -10.10
N GLY A 200 -4.25 -5.90 -9.59
CA GLY A 200 -4.12 -4.47 -9.31
C GLY A 200 -4.26 -3.55 -10.53
N HIS A 201 -4.71 -4.08 -11.67
CA HIS A 201 -5.04 -3.29 -12.88
C HIS A 201 -6.44 -2.66 -12.75
N PHE A 202 -6.62 -1.74 -11.80
CA PHE A 202 -7.95 -1.22 -11.48
C PHE A 202 -8.63 -0.47 -12.64
N ALA A 203 -7.87 0.14 -13.56
CA ALA A 203 -8.41 0.76 -14.78
C ALA A 203 -9.02 -0.30 -15.74
N ALA A 204 -8.24 -1.32 -16.13
CA ALA A 204 -8.74 -2.42 -16.96
C ALA A 204 -9.87 -3.21 -16.27
N ALA A 205 -9.85 -3.32 -14.94
CA ALA A 205 -10.95 -3.89 -14.18
C ALA A 205 -12.23 -3.05 -14.31
N GLN A 206 -12.12 -1.72 -14.28
CA GLN A 206 -13.24 -0.80 -14.44
C GLN A 206 -13.83 -0.84 -15.85
N GLU A 207 -12.99 -0.91 -16.88
CA GLU A 207 -13.40 -1.10 -18.29
C GLU A 207 -14.14 -2.43 -18.47
N ALA A 208 -13.59 -3.52 -17.95
CA ALA A 208 -14.25 -4.83 -17.97
C ALA A 208 -15.57 -4.83 -17.18
N ARG A 209 -15.69 -4.10 -16.05
CA ARG A 209 -16.97 -3.91 -15.35
C ARG A 209 -17.98 -3.05 -16.13
N GLN A 210 -17.52 -2.08 -16.91
CA GLN A 210 -18.39 -1.28 -17.78
C GLN A 210 -19.02 -2.16 -18.87
N ILE A 211 -18.20 -2.96 -19.59
CA ILE A 211 -18.66 -3.93 -20.59
C ILE A 211 -19.61 -4.97 -19.95
N ALA A 212 -19.27 -5.47 -18.76
CA ALA A 212 -20.14 -6.39 -18.04
C ALA A 212 -21.50 -5.76 -17.71
N PHE A 213 -21.55 -4.50 -17.27
CA PHE A 213 -22.82 -3.81 -17.02
C PHE A 213 -23.65 -3.59 -18.29
N GLU A 214 -23.01 -3.18 -19.39
CA GLU A 214 -23.68 -2.97 -20.68
C GLU A 214 -24.32 -4.26 -21.20
N THR A 215 -23.57 -5.36 -21.15
CA THR A 215 -23.97 -6.69 -21.66
C THR A 215 -24.74 -7.55 -20.64
N ALA A 216 -24.88 -7.11 -19.39
CA ALA A 216 -25.61 -7.86 -18.36
C ALA A 216 -27.08 -8.08 -18.73
N PRO A 217 -27.60 -9.32 -18.62
CA PRO A 217 -29.04 -9.58 -18.62
C PRO A 217 -29.73 -8.85 -17.47
N GLU A 218 -31.02 -8.51 -17.64
CA GLU A 218 -31.79 -7.76 -16.63
C GLU A 218 -31.72 -8.36 -15.21
N SER A 219 -31.75 -9.69 -15.09
CA SER A 219 -31.61 -10.41 -13.82
C SER A 219 -30.27 -10.19 -13.09
N HIS A 220 -29.26 -9.68 -13.78
CA HIS A 220 -27.92 -9.38 -13.23
C HIS A 220 -27.57 -7.89 -13.29
N LYS A 221 -28.44 -7.04 -13.85
CA LYS A 221 -28.16 -5.62 -14.13
C LYS A 221 -27.83 -4.83 -12.86
N LEU A 222 -28.57 -5.08 -11.77
CA LEU A 222 -28.31 -4.48 -10.46
C LEU A 222 -26.93 -4.85 -9.91
N GLN A 223 -26.58 -6.14 -9.93
CA GLN A 223 -25.27 -6.59 -9.42
C GLN A 223 -24.13 -6.00 -10.26
N ALA A 224 -24.24 -6.04 -11.59
CA ALA A 224 -23.23 -5.46 -12.47
C ALA A 224 -23.08 -3.94 -12.27
N ARG A 225 -24.18 -3.24 -11.96
CA ARG A 225 -24.18 -1.81 -11.62
C ARG A 225 -23.41 -1.51 -10.32
N ILE A 226 -23.64 -2.31 -9.27
CA ILE A 226 -22.92 -2.21 -7.99
C ILE A 226 -21.42 -2.46 -8.21
N GLU A 227 -21.06 -3.56 -8.88
CA GLU A 227 -19.66 -3.94 -9.11
C GLU A 227 -18.88 -2.93 -9.97
N ARG A 228 -19.57 -2.25 -10.89
CA ARG A 228 -19.04 -1.15 -11.70
C ARG A 228 -18.77 0.10 -10.85
N ALA A 229 -19.68 0.45 -9.94
CA ALA A 229 -19.50 1.55 -9.01
C ALA A 229 -18.33 1.29 -8.02
N GLN A 230 -18.22 0.06 -7.51
CA GLN A 230 -17.06 -0.38 -6.71
C GLN A 230 -15.73 -0.26 -7.48
N ALA A 231 -15.74 -0.56 -8.78
CA ALA A 231 -14.55 -0.48 -9.62
C ALA A 231 -14.12 0.97 -9.89
N TRP A 232 -15.06 1.90 -10.06
CA TRP A 232 -14.74 3.34 -10.12
C TRP A 232 -14.01 3.81 -8.85
N HIS A 233 -14.51 3.46 -7.66
CA HIS A 233 -13.84 3.79 -6.39
C HIS A 233 -12.43 3.22 -6.32
N LYS A 234 -12.25 1.92 -6.62
CA LYS A 234 -10.94 1.26 -6.62
C LYS A 234 -9.97 1.81 -7.66
N ALA A 235 -10.48 2.38 -8.76
CA ALA A 235 -9.68 3.08 -9.76
C ALA A 235 -9.38 4.55 -9.40
N GLY A 236 -9.76 5.03 -8.20
CA GLY A 236 -9.56 6.41 -7.73
C GLY A 236 -10.60 7.41 -8.26
N ASN A 237 -11.62 6.96 -9.00
CA ASN A 237 -12.65 7.80 -9.58
C ASN A 237 -13.84 7.94 -8.60
N SER A 238 -13.62 8.67 -7.50
CA SER A 238 -14.61 8.80 -6.43
C SER A 238 -15.92 9.48 -6.88
N THR A 239 -15.86 10.54 -7.70
CA THR A 239 -17.05 11.30 -8.13
C THR A 239 -18.12 10.43 -8.83
N PRO A 240 -17.81 9.65 -9.90
CA PRO A 240 -18.80 8.78 -10.51
C PRO A 240 -19.24 7.64 -9.58
N ALA A 241 -18.35 7.13 -8.71
CA ALA A 241 -18.73 6.12 -7.71
C ALA A 241 -19.79 6.65 -6.73
N ILE A 242 -19.60 7.86 -6.17
CA ILE A 242 -20.54 8.51 -5.24
C ILE A 242 -21.90 8.75 -5.92
N ALA A 243 -21.91 9.29 -7.15
CA ALA A 243 -23.14 9.53 -7.89
C ALA A 243 -23.94 8.23 -8.11
N GLU A 244 -23.24 7.16 -8.48
CA GLU A 244 -23.85 5.85 -8.73
C GLU A 244 -24.39 5.21 -7.45
N PHE A 245 -23.64 5.24 -6.35
CA PHE A 245 -24.08 4.71 -5.06
C PHE A 245 -25.21 5.53 -4.45
N SER A 246 -25.23 6.84 -4.65
CA SER A 246 -26.36 7.69 -4.24
C SER A 246 -27.64 7.30 -4.98
N ALA A 247 -27.57 7.05 -6.29
CA ALA A 247 -28.70 6.58 -7.08
C ALA A 247 -29.12 5.13 -6.72
N LEU A 248 -28.17 4.26 -6.39
CA LEU A 248 -28.45 2.90 -5.91
C LEU A 248 -29.15 2.92 -4.54
N MET A 249 -28.70 3.73 -3.58
CA MET A 249 -29.37 3.87 -2.28
C MET A 249 -30.78 4.48 -2.40
N ALA A 250 -30.98 5.45 -3.29
CA ALA A 250 -32.30 6.05 -3.52
C ALA A 250 -33.31 5.06 -4.13
N THR A 251 -32.84 4.07 -4.88
CA THR A 251 -33.68 3.04 -5.53
C THR A 251 -33.81 1.75 -4.72
N HIS A 252 -32.85 1.47 -3.82
CA HIS A 252 -32.79 0.26 -3.00
C HIS A 252 -32.48 0.62 -1.52
N PRO A 253 -33.33 1.39 -0.84
CA PRO A 253 -33.05 1.98 0.49
C PRO A 253 -32.93 0.96 1.64
N ASP A 254 -33.33 -0.29 1.40
CA ASP A 254 -33.29 -1.40 2.35
C ASP A 254 -32.14 -2.40 2.05
N SER A 255 -31.34 -2.15 0.99
CA SER A 255 -30.25 -3.04 0.61
C SER A 255 -29.00 -2.78 1.44
N ILE A 256 -28.79 -3.61 2.48
CA ILE A 256 -27.59 -3.55 3.33
C ILE A 256 -26.27 -3.62 2.54
N HIS A 257 -26.23 -4.37 1.43
CA HIS A 257 -25.04 -4.48 0.59
C HIS A 257 -24.69 -3.15 -0.11
N VAL A 258 -25.68 -2.51 -0.74
CA VAL A 258 -25.53 -1.18 -1.36
C VAL A 258 -25.12 -0.15 -0.31
N ALA A 259 -25.74 -0.21 0.88
CA ALA A 259 -25.42 0.67 2.00
C ALA A 259 -23.95 0.51 2.46
N CYS A 260 -23.47 -0.72 2.66
CA CYS A 260 -22.10 -0.97 3.11
C CYS A 260 -21.06 -0.39 2.14
N ASP A 261 -21.24 -0.60 0.82
CA ASP A 261 -20.33 -0.05 -0.19
C ASP A 261 -20.38 1.49 -0.22
N ALA A 262 -21.58 2.08 -0.19
CA ALA A 262 -21.75 3.54 -0.19
C ALA A 262 -21.10 4.18 1.05
N ILE A 263 -21.35 3.63 2.25
CA ILE A 263 -20.76 4.10 3.51
C ILE A 263 -19.24 3.90 3.50
N GLN A 264 -18.73 2.80 2.93
CA GLN A 264 -17.29 2.61 2.81
C GLN A 264 -16.64 3.64 1.87
N ILE A 265 -17.30 4.05 0.80
CA ILE A 265 -16.83 5.11 -0.10
C ILE A 265 -16.83 6.46 0.61
N PHE A 266 -17.94 6.83 1.29
CA PHE A 266 -18.01 8.05 2.09
C PHE A 266 -16.91 8.11 3.17
N LEU A 267 -16.61 6.97 3.80
CA LEU A 267 -15.53 6.84 4.77
C LEU A 267 -14.13 7.02 4.15
N ASP A 268 -13.89 6.44 2.97
CA ASP A 268 -12.59 6.52 2.29
C ASP A 268 -12.31 7.95 1.76
N ILE A 269 -13.34 8.66 1.27
CA ILE A 269 -13.24 10.07 0.85
C ILE A 269 -13.34 11.07 2.02
N ARG A 270 -13.47 10.58 3.26
CA ARG A 270 -13.51 11.37 4.51
C ARG A 270 -14.77 12.21 4.73
N GLN A 271 -15.90 11.84 4.13
CA GLN A 271 -17.22 12.42 4.46
C GLN A 271 -17.78 11.78 5.74
N PHE A 272 -17.14 12.05 6.88
CA PHE A 272 -17.45 11.39 8.14
C PHE A 272 -18.87 11.62 8.65
N ALA A 273 -19.41 12.85 8.60
CA ALA A 273 -20.77 13.12 9.06
C ALA A 273 -21.83 12.33 8.26
N ALA A 274 -21.67 12.23 6.94
CA ALA A 274 -22.54 11.40 6.09
C ALA A 274 -22.34 9.91 6.38
N THR A 275 -21.09 9.48 6.60
CA THR A 275 -20.75 8.11 7.00
C THR A 275 -21.45 7.74 8.30
N GLU A 276 -21.33 8.57 9.33
CA GLU A 276 -21.89 8.36 10.67
C GLU A 276 -23.42 8.31 10.64
N ALA A 277 -24.08 9.26 9.97
CA ALA A 277 -25.53 9.30 9.86
C ALA A 277 -26.11 8.06 9.16
N LEU A 278 -25.49 7.62 8.06
CA LEU A 278 -25.91 6.39 7.37
C LEU A 278 -25.59 5.14 8.20
N LEU A 279 -24.40 5.07 8.81
CA LEU A 279 -23.97 3.96 9.64
C LEU A 279 -24.90 3.78 10.86
N ALA A 280 -25.30 4.87 11.52
CA ALA A 280 -26.25 4.86 12.62
C ALA A 280 -27.64 4.35 12.19
N LYS A 281 -28.11 4.71 10.99
CA LYS A 281 -29.34 4.16 10.41
C LYS A 281 -29.23 2.64 10.24
N TYR A 282 -28.26 2.16 9.46
CA TYR A 282 -28.21 0.74 9.09
C TYR A 282 -27.73 -0.19 10.22
N LEU A 283 -26.94 0.26 11.19
CA LEU A 283 -26.61 -0.54 12.38
C LEU A 283 -27.80 -0.72 13.33
N LYS A 284 -28.78 0.19 13.32
CA LYS A 284 -30.01 0.02 14.10
C LYS A 284 -30.82 -1.18 13.59
N ASP A 285 -30.91 -1.31 12.26
CA ASP A 285 -31.70 -2.35 11.59
C ASP A 285 -30.90 -3.66 11.41
N HIS A 286 -29.57 -3.58 11.41
CA HIS A 286 -28.64 -4.70 11.21
C HIS A 286 -27.46 -4.68 12.21
N PRO A 287 -27.71 -4.83 13.54
CA PRO A 287 -26.69 -4.67 14.58
C PRO A 287 -25.50 -5.62 14.44
N ASN A 288 -25.74 -6.85 13.98
CA ASN A 288 -24.71 -7.90 13.85
C ASN A 288 -24.05 -7.93 12.46
N SER A 289 -24.20 -6.87 11.65
CA SER A 289 -23.54 -6.80 10.34
C SER A 289 -22.05 -6.52 10.49
N GLY A 290 -21.23 -7.57 10.38
CA GLY A 290 -19.78 -7.46 10.44
C GLY A 290 -19.18 -6.44 9.47
N ALA A 291 -19.79 -6.25 8.29
CA ALA A 291 -19.37 -5.19 7.36
C ALA A 291 -19.57 -3.79 7.94
N LEU A 292 -20.73 -3.50 8.54
CA LEU A 292 -21.01 -2.21 9.18
C LEU A 292 -20.18 -2.04 10.47
N LEU A 293 -19.97 -3.11 11.26
CA LEU A 293 -19.14 -3.07 12.46
C LEU A 293 -17.67 -2.77 12.13
N ARG A 294 -17.11 -3.37 11.06
CA ARG A 294 -15.78 -3.03 10.52
C ARG A 294 -15.68 -1.59 10.03
N ILE A 295 -16.72 -1.10 9.35
CA ILE A 295 -16.81 0.32 8.92
C ILE A 295 -16.88 1.25 10.14
N LYS A 296 -17.63 0.89 11.20
CA LYS A 296 -17.71 1.65 12.46
C LYS A 296 -16.37 1.75 13.17
N ALA A 297 -15.67 0.63 13.35
CA ALA A 297 -14.33 0.62 13.92
C ALA A 297 -13.36 1.49 13.10
N LYS A 298 -13.42 1.38 11.77
CA LYS A 298 -12.60 2.18 10.86
C LYS A 298 -12.98 3.67 10.92
N LEU A 299 -14.25 4.04 11.10
CA LEU A 299 -14.69 5.42 11.31
C LEU A 299 -14.13 5.98 12.63
N LEU A 300 -14.37 5.32 13.76
CA LEU A 300 -13.92 5.76 15.09
C LEU A 300 -12.39 5.90 15.16
N ASN A 301 -11.66 4.97 14.55
CA ASN A 301 -10.23 5.11 14.34
C ASN A 301 -9.93 6.37 13.51
N LEU A 302 -10.48 6.49 12.30
CA LEU A 302 -10.16 7.59 11.38
C LEU A 302 -10.65 8.97 11.81
N THR A 303 -11.51 9.11 12.81
CA THR A 303 -11.82 10.39 13.47
C THR A 303 -10.87 10.72 14.62
N GLY A 304 -10.19 9.72 15.18
CA GLY A 304 -9.33 9.85 16.37
C GLY A 304 -10.07 9.66 17.70
N ASP A 305 -11.26 9.05 17.68
CA ASP A 305 -12.07 8.85 18.88
C ASP A 305 -11.69 7.54 19.59
N GLU A 306 -10.55 7.56 20.28
CA GLU A 306 -10.00 6.38 20.95
C GLU A 306 -10.93 5.85 22.05
N ARG A 307 -11.58 6.74 22.82
CA ARG A 307 -12.46 6.37 23.92
C ARG A 307 -13.67 5.59 23.41
N HIS A 308 -14.33 6.08 22.36
CA HIS A 308 -15.44 5.35 21.77
C HIS A 308 -14.98 4.12 20.98
N LEU A 309 -13.77 4.10 20.41
CA LEU A 309 -13.21 2.89 19.78
C LEU A 309 -12.96 1.78 20.81
N VAL A 310 -12.34 2.08 21.96
CA VAL A 310 -12.14 1.13 23.05
C VAL A 310 -13.48 0.62 23.57
N ALA A 311 -14.41 1.53 23.91
CA ALA A 311 -15.74 1.16 24.39
C ALA A 311 -16.54 0.34 23.38
N PHE A 312 -16.39 0.60 22.07
CA PHE A 312 -17.00 -0.19 21.00
C PHE A 312 -16.42 -1.60 20.95
N CYS A 313 -15.10 -1.77 21.00
CA CYS A 313 -14.46 -3.09 21.08
C CYS A 313 -14.89 -3.85 22.34
N GLU A 314 -14.90 -3.21 23.52
CA GLU A 314 -15.37 -3.83 24.77
C GLU A 314 -16.85 -4.24 24.74
N THR A 315 -17.67 -3.53 23.98
CA THR A 315 -19.09 -3.88 23.79
C THR A 315 -19.23 -5.08 22.86
N MET A 316 -18.53 -5.09 21.71
CA MET A 316 -18.53 -6.22 20.77
C MET A 316 -18.04 -7.53 21.41
N VAL A 317 -17.04 -7.48 22.29
CA VAL A 317 -16.52 -8.65 23.02
C VAL A 317 -17.55 -9.28 23.96
N LYS A 318 -18.53 -8.49 24.45
CA LYS A 318 -19.60 -8.95 25.37
C LYS A 318 -20.81 -9.53 24.64
N ASP A 319 -20.98 -9.22 23.35
CA ASP A 319 -22.04 -9.76 22.50
C ASP A 319 -21.49 -10.96 21.72
N SER A 320 -22.02 -12.16 22.00
CA SER A 320 -21.54 -13.40 21.38
C SER A 320 -21.70 -13.43 19.86
N ALA A 321 -22.65 -12.70 19.28
CA ALA A 321 -22.83 -12.61 17.84
C ALA A 321 -21.88 -11.60 17.17
N GLN A 322 -21.29 -10.68 17.94
CA GLN A 322 -20.34 -9.67 17.44
C GLN A 322 -18.88 -10.02 17.75
N ALA A 323 -18.64 -10.87 18.74
CA ALA A 323 -17.31 -11.33 19.16
C ALA A 323 -16.48 -11.96 18.01
N GLU A 324 -17.12 -12.68 17.08
CA GLU A 324 -16.47 -13.30 15.91
C GLU A 324 -15.82 -12.29 14.95
N GLU A 325 -16.31 -11.04 14.93
CA GLU A 325 -15.82 -9.98 14.04
C GLU A 325 -14.64 -9.20 14.65
N VAL A 326 -14.45 -9.26 15.97
CA VAL A 326 -13.38 -8.57 16.69
C VAL A 326 -11.98 -8.92 16.12
N PRO A 327 -11.60 -10.19 15.87
CA PRO A 327 -10.35 -10.55 15.20
C PRO A 327 -10.07 -9.80 13.89
N GLN A 328 -11.09 -9.68 13.04
CA GLN A 328 -10.98 -9.06 11.72
C GLN A 328 -10.86 -7.54 11.84
N ILE A 329 -11.62 -6.93 12.74
CA ILE A 329 -11.53 -5.50 13.08
C ILE A 329 -10.14 -5.16 13.58
N ILE A 330 -9.65 -5.87 14.60
CA ILE A 330 -8.34 -5.63 15.20
C ILE A 330 -7.24 -5.79 14.15
N SER A 331 -7.25 -6.88 13.36
CA SER A 331 -6.29 -7.07 12.28
C SER A 331 -6.34 -5.91 11.26
N ALA A 332 -7.51 -5.49 10.80
CA ALA A 332 -7.67 -4.41 9.82
C ALA A 332 -7.24 -3.03 10.35
N LEU A 333 -7.47 -2.76 11.64
CA LEU A 333 -7.07 -1.53 12.31
C LEU A 333 -5.54 -1.39 12.42
N PHE A 334 -4.86 -2.46 12.86
CA PHE A 334 -3.42 -2.42 13.14
C PHE A 334 -2.54 -2.71 11.91
N ALA A 335 -3.01 -3.47 10.90
CA ALA A 335 -2.21 -3.88 9.74
C ALA A 335 -1.71 -2.73 8.82
N LYS A 336 -2.18 -1.48 9.00
CA LYS A 336 -1.88 -0.35 8.09
C LYS A 336 -1.20 0.87 8.73
N ARG A 337 -0.35 0.69 9.76
CA ARG A 337 0.50 1.76 10.37
C ARG A 337 -0.24 3.06 10.77
N GLY A 338 -1.57 3.00 10.85
CA GLY A 338 -2.45 4.16 10.64
C GLY A 338 -3.24 4.58 11.88
N MET A 339 -2.92 4.01 13.04
CA MET A 339 -3.47 4.42 14.33
C MET A 339 -2.41 5.18 15.09
N PHE A 340 -2.66 6.42 15.47
CA PHE A 340 -2.15 6.91 16.74
C PHE A 340 -3.16 6.41 17.79
N LEU A 341 -2.69 5.61 18.74
CA LEU A 341 -3.42 5.19 19.93
C LEU A 341 -2.50 5.44 21.11
N LEU A 342 -3.05 6.02 22.17
CA LEU A 342 -2.38 6.13 23.47
C LEU A 342 -2.03 4.74 24.01
N ALA A 343 -1.02 4.66 24.87
CA ALA A 343 -0.58 3.40 25.48
C ALA A 343 -1.71 2.68 26.24
N GLU A 344 -2.56 3.45 26.94
CA GLU A 344 -3.73 2.97 27.68
C GLU A 344 -4.78 2.38 26.75
N SER A 345 -5.06 3.03 25.61
CA SER A 345 -6.00 2.56 24.60
C SER A 345 -5.55 1.26 23.96
N LYS A 346 -4.25 1.13 23.64
CA LYS A 346 -3.65 -0.13 23.15
C LYS A 346 -3.80 -1.25 24.18
N GLU A 347 -3.51 -0.97 25.45
CA GLU A 347 -3.58 -1.97 26.52
C GLU A 347 -5.03 -2.35 26.89
N ALA A 348 -5.99 -1.42 26.81
CA ALA A 348 -7.41 -1.73 26.96
C ALA A 348 -7.90 -2.68 25.86
N ILE A 349 -7.53 -2.41 24.60
CA ILE A 349 -7.84 -3.30 23.45
C ILE A 349 -7.15 -4.66 23.61
N ARG A 350 -5.88 -4.70 24.02
CA ARG A 350 -5.17 -5.96 24.32
C ARG A 350 -5.90 -6.76 25.40
N ARG A 351 -6.34 -6.10 26.47
CA ARG A 351 -7.06 -6.72 27.59
C ARG A 351 -8.41 -7.28 27.17
N CYS A 352 -9.22 -6.54 26.40
CA CYS A 352 -10.53 -7.02 25.95
C CYS A 352 -10.41 -8.22 24.98
N CYS A 353 -9.35 -8.28 24.17
CA CYS A 353 -9.15 -9.36 23.20
C CYS A 353 -8.53 -10.65 23.78
N LYS A 354 -8.11 -10.66 25.05
CA LYS A 354 -7.28 -11.71 25.68
C LYS A 354 -7.92 -13.11 25.75
N GLY A 355 -9.21 -13.24 25.44
CA GLY A 355 -9.93 -14.53 25.33
C GLY A 355 -10.36 -14.93 23.92
N ILE A 356 -10.21 -14.06 22.92
CA ILE A 356 -10.71 -14.28 21.53
C ILE A 356 -9.55 -14.44 20.54
N LEU A 357 -8.44 -13.74 20.78
CA LEU A 357 -7.22 -13.83 19.98
C LEU A 357 -6.12 -14.54 20.77
N SER A 358 -5.32 -15.38 20.09
CA SER A 358 -4.12 -15.94 20.71
C SER A 358 -3.13 -14.82 21.04
N THR A 359 -2.46 -14.90 22.19
CA THR A 359 -1.48 -13.87 22.63
C THR A 359 -0.43 -13.60 21.56
N LYS A 360 0.07 -14.64 20.87
CA LYS A 360 1.02 -14.53 19.75
C LYS A 360 0.45 -13.77 18.55
N THR A 361 -0.85 -13.92 18.26
CA THR A 361 -1.54 -13.17 17.20
C THR A 361 -1.63 -11.70 17.54
N VAL A 362 -1.96 -11.37 18.79
CA VAL A 362 -2.01 -9.99 19.29
C VAL A 362 -0.62 -9.34 19.28
N GLU A 363 0.42 -10.03 19.77
CA GLU A 363 1.81 -9.56 19.75
C GLU A 363 2.35 -9.35 18.33
N ALA A 364 2.08 -10.29 17.40
CA ALA A 364 2.51 -10.18 16.01
C ALA A 364 1.82 -9.02 15.27
N ILE A 365 0.54 -8.75 15.55
CA ILE A 365 -0.22 -7.65 14.97
C ILE A 365 0.25 -6.29 15.50
N LEU A 366 0.68 -6.20 16.75
CA LEU A 366 1.00 -4.93 17.41
C LEU A 366 2.47 -4.49 17.26
N GLU A 367 3.44 -5.41 17.34
CA GLU A 367 4.82 -5.01 17.72
C GLU A 367 5.98 -5.67 16.93
N ARG A 368 5.77 -6.72 16.14
CA ARG A 368 6.85 -7.66 15.73
C ARG A 368 6.97 -7.93 14.21
N PRO A 369 7.75 -7.14 13.45
CA PRO A 369 8.00 -7.36 12.02
C PRO A 369 8.67 -8.71 11.69
N ASP A 370 9.45 -9.27 12.62
CA ASP A 370 10.13 -10.56 12.50
C ASP A 370 9.15 -11.74 12.36
N LEU A 371 8.02 -11.68 13.08
CA LEU A 371 6.97 -12.71 13.02
C LEU A 371 6.20 -12.67 11.68
N GLN A 372 6.07 -11.49 11.07
CA GLN A 372 5.39 -11.34 9.79
C GLN A 372 6.07 -12.13 8.65
N ILE A 373 7.41 -12.21 8.65
CA ILE A 373 8.17 -13.00 7.68
C ILE A 373 7.98 -14.50 7.88
N GLN A 374 7.94 -14.95 9.14
CA GLN A 374 7.77 -16.36 9.45
C GLN A 374 6.42 -16.87 8.96
N LEU A 375 5.37 -16.05 9.13
CA LEU A 375 4.02 -16.29 8.61
C LEU A 375 4.01 -16.29 7.07
N GLN A 376 4.55 -15.25 6.41
CA GLN A 376 4.60 -15.18 4.94
C GLN A 376 5.47 -16.28 4.30
N GLY A 377 6.54 -16.70 4.97
CA GLY A 377 7.40 -17.81 4.54
C GLY A 377 6.74 -19.17 4.74
N ALA A 378 5.85 -19.32 5.72
CA ALA A 378 4.98 -20.49 5.81
C ALA A 378 3.92 -20.49 4.68
N GLU A 379 3.26 -19.36 4.46
CA GLU A 379 2.27 -19.18 3.38
C GLU A 379 2.86 -19.49 2.00
N LEU A 380 4.06 -18.99 1.70
CA LEU A 380 4.75 -19.28 0.44
C LEU A 380 5.03 -20.77 0.22
N ARG A 381 5.48 -21.49 1.25
CA ARG A 381 5.69 -22.95 1.19
C ARG A 381 4.41 -23.70 0.86
N LEU A 382 3.25 -23.23 1.35
CA LEU A 382 1.95 -23.79 0.94
C LEU A 382 1.65 -23.50 -0.54
N THR A 383 2.05 -22.33 -1.06
CA THR A 383 1.83 -21.95 -2.47
C THR A 383 2.80 -22.55 -3.49
N GLU A 384 3.91 -23.20 -3.10
CA GLU A 384 4.86 -23.75 -4.09
C GLU A 384 4.21 -24.80 -5.01
N SER A 385 3.25 -25.56 -4.48
CA SER A 385 2.39 -26.49 -5.21
C SER A 385 1.54 -25.86 -6.32
N ILE A 386 1.38 -24.52 -6.32
CA ILE A 386 0.59 -23.74 -7.28
C ILE A 386 1.44 -22.63 -7.94
N THR A 387 2.74 -22.88 -8.12
CA THR A 387 3.66 -21.98 -8.86
C THR A 387 3.08 -21.60 -10.23
N GLY A 388 3.20 -20.32 -10.62
CA GLY A 388 2.65 -19.79 -11.88
C GLY A 388 1.17 -19.37 -11.83
N THR A 389 0.50 -19.51 -10.69
CA THR A 389 -0.88 -19.01 -10.48
C THR A 389 -0.89 -17.57 -9.91
N ILE A 390 -2.05 -16.90 -9.99
CA ILE A 390 -2.25 -15.56 -9.41
C ILE A 390 -1.95 -15.52 -7.88
N PRO A 391 -2.44 -16.47 -7.04
CA PRO A 391 -2.14 -16.46 -5.61
C PRO A 391 -0.63 -16.62 -5.30
N TRP A 392 0.07 -17.51 -6.01
CA TRP A 392 1.52 -17.67 -5.86
C TRP A 392 2.26 -16.38 -6.20
N LEU A 393 1.86 -15.69 -7.26
CA LEU A 393 2.46 -14.42 -7.70
C LEU A 393 2.24 -13.30 -6.67
N GLN A 394 1.05 -13.23 -6.07
CA GLN A 394 0.74 -12.28 -5.00
C GLN A 394 1.60 -12.55 -3.76
N ALA A 395 1.57 -13.78 -3.22
CA ALA A 395 2.36 -14.17 -2.05
C ALA A 395 3.87 -13.99 -2.26
N SER A 396 4.38 -14.30 -3.46
CA SER A 396 5.78 -14.06 -3.83
C SER A 396 6.13 -12.58 -3.80
N ALA A 397 5.30 -11.71 -4.40
CA ALA A 397 5.53 -10.27 -4.39
C ALA A 397 5.41 -9.65 -2.98
N ASP A 398 4.50 -10.14 -2.14
CA ASP A 398 4.38 -9.77 -0.73
C ASP A 398 5.67 -10.09 0.03
N ARG A 399 6.18 -11.31 -0.08
CA ARG A 399 7.45 -11.73 0.54
C ARG A 399 8.64 -10.93 0.03
N THR A 400 8.73 -10.61 -1.27
CA THR A 400 9.80 -9.77 -1.80
C THR A 400 9.81 -8.39 -1.14
N VAL A 401 8.65 -7.72 -1.04
CA VAL A 401 8.54 -6.41 -0.36
C VAL A 401 9.01 -6.51 1.10
N THR A 402 8.62 -7.58 1.78
CA THR A 402 9.03 -7.83 3.17
C THR A 402 10.55 -8.07 3.29
N LEU A 403 11.14 -8.91 2.44
CA LEU A 403 12.60 -9.16 2.38
C LEU A 403 13.39 -7.85 2.16
N ILE A 404 12.94 -7.01 1.22
CA ILE A 404 13.52 -5.68 0.99
C ILE A 404 13.48 -4.85 2.28
N SER A 405 12.32 -4.78 2.95
CA SER A 405 12.15 -3.96 4.17
C SER A 405 13.04 -4.35 5.35
N LEU A 406 13.67 -5.53 5.30
CA LEU A 406 14.56 -6.06 6.33
C LEU A 406 16.03 -6.00 5.93
N GLY A 407 16.35 -5.50 4.74
CA GLY A 407 17.70 -5.53 4.19
C GLY A 407 18.15 -6.91 3.69
N ARG A 408 17.27 -7.91 3.57
CA ARG A 408 17.57 -9.22 2.97
C ARG A 408 17.56 -9.12 1.43
N LEU A 409 18.40 -8.22 0.91
CA LEU A 409 18.30 -7.76 -0.49
C LEU A 409 18.63 -8.87 -1.49
N VAL A 410 19.64 -9.71 -1.22
CA VAL A 410 20.03 -10.81 -2.13
C VAL A 410 18.87 -11.78 -2.38
N GLU A 411 18.22 -12.26 -1.32
CA GLU A 411 17.03 -13.12 -1.44
C GLU A 411 15.85 -12.42 -2.11
N ALA A 412 15.74 -11.09 -1.97
CA ALA A 412 14.74 -10.32 -2.70
C ALA A 412 15.06 -10.26 -4.20
N GLU A 413 16.31 -10.07 -4.60
CA GLU A 413 16.73 -10.10 -6.01
C GLU A 413 16.47 -11.49 -6.63
N GLU A 414 16.88 -12.57 -5.95
CA GLU A 414 16.62 -13.96 -6.36
C GLU A 414 15.11 -14.24 -6.50
N GLN A 415 14.29 -13.77 -5.56
CA GLN A 415 12.84 -13.93 -5.62
C GLN A 415 12.22 -13.14 -6.77
N VAL A 416 12.73 -11.96 -7.13
CA VAL A 416 12.27 -11.20 -8.32
C VAL A 416 12.66 -11.92 -9.60
N ASP A 417 13.88 -12.45 -9.72
CA ASP A 417 14.28 -13.22 -10.90
C ASP A 417 13.44 -14.50 -11.05
N ARG A 418 13.19 -15.26 -9.97
CA ARG A 418 12.24 -16.41 -9.98
C ARG A 418 10.84 -16.01 -10.44
N ILE A 419 10.33 -14.84 -10.03
CA ILE A 419 9.03 -14.35 -10.52
C ILE A 419 9.11 -14.01 -12.01
N LYS A 420 10.14 -13.28 -12.46
CA LYS A 420 10.36 -12.91 -13.86
C LYS A 420 10.38 -14.14 -14.78
N GLU A 421 11.04 -15.22 -14.38
CA GLU A 421 11.08 -16.50 -15.11
C GLU A 421 9.70 -17.16 -15.20
N VAL A 422 9.02 -17.34 -14.06
CA VAL A 422 7.73 -18.05 -13.99
C VAL A 422 6.63 -17.34 -14.77
N VAL A 423 6.64 -16.00 -14.83
CA VAL A 423 5.62 -15.21 -15.55
C VAL A 423 6.11 -14.67 -16.90
N ALA A 424 7.24 -15.17 -17.42
CA ALA A 424 7.84 -14.68 -18.68
C ALA A 424 6.88 -14.70 -19.89
N ASN A 425 5.98 -15.69 -19.93
CA ASN A 425 5.00 -15.88 -21.01
C ASN A 425 3.64 -15.20 -20.72
N TRP A 426 3.51 -14.38 -19.68
CA TRP A 426 2.27 -13.65 -19.41
C TRP A 426 2.15 -12.44 -20.36
N PRO A 427 0.95 -12.15 -20.91
CA PRO A 427 0.79 -11.07 -21.90
C PRO A 427 0.97 -9.67 -21.32
N TYR A 428 0.92 -9.52 -19.99
CA TYR A 428 1.22 -8.26 -19.29
C TYR A 428 1.66 -8.51 -17.85
N PHE A 429 2.41 -7.57 -17.27
CA PHE A 429 2.86 -7.65 -15.88
C PHE A 429 1.90 -6.91 -14.91
N PRO A 430 1.62 -7.48 -13.71
CA PRO A 430 0.94 -6.75 -12.63
C PRO A 430 1.74 -5.53 -12.17
N PRO A 431 1.12 -4.39 -11.78
CA PRO A 431 1.85 -3.16 -11.50
C PRO A 431 2.84 -3.31 -10.34
N ARG A 432 2.45 -4.07 -9.30
CA ARG A 432 3.31 -4.37 -8.15
C ARG A 432 4.57 -5.17 -8.51
N HIS A 433 4.44 -6.14 -9.42
CA HIS A 433 5.60 -6.88 -9.91
C HIS A 433 6.49 -6.00 -10.79
N ALA A 434 5.91 -5.11 -11.59
CA ALA A 434 6.69 -4.16 -12.36
C ALA A 434 7.50 -3.20 -11.46
N SER A 435 6.93 -2.71 -10.35
CA SER A 435 7.71 -1.95 -9.34
C SER A 435 8.88 -2.75 -8.78
N LEU A 436 8.70 -4.05 -8.48
CA LEU A 436 9.79 -4.92 -8.02
C LEU A 436 10.87 -5.15 -9.09
N ARG A 437 10.47 -5.28 -10.35
CA ARG A 437 11.39 -5.32 -11.49
C ARG A 437 12.16 -4.01 -11.64
N GLU A 438 11.48 -2.87 -11.54
CA GLU A 438 12.08 -1.54 -11.64
C GLU A 438 13.09 -1.30 -10.51
N TRP A 439 12.77 -1.71 -9.28
CA TRP A 439 13.70 -1.74 -8.14
C TRP A 439 14.94 -2.59 -8.44
N LEU A 440 14.76 -3.81 -8.97
CA LEU A 440 15.87 -4.70 -9.33
C LEU A 440 16.73 -4.14 -10.47
N ASP A 441 16.09 -3.56 -11.49
CA ASP A 441 16.75 -2.98 -12.64
C ASP A 441 17.60 -1.76 -12.18
N VAL A 442 17.10 -0.91 -11.27
CA VAL A 442 17.89 0.15 -10.60
C VAL A 442 19.03 -0.43 -9.74
N ARG A 443 18.76 -1.48 -8.96
CA ARG A 443 19.76 -2.18 -8.12
C ARG A 443 20.94 -2.72 -8.92
N ARG A 444 20.70 -3.09 -10.18
CA ARG A 444 21.69 -3.54 -11.18
C ARG A 444 22.21 -2.42 -12.10
N GLY A 445 21.94 -1.15 -11.76
CA GLY A 445 22.44 0.03 -12.49
C GLY A 445 21.68 0.42 -13.76
N ALA A 446 20.64 -0.33 -14.14
CA ALA A 446 19.84 -0.12 -15.34
C ALA A 446 18.69 0.88 -15.14
N VAL A 447 18.99 2.06 -14.57
CA VAL A 447 17.98 3.08 -14.20
C VAL A 447 17.09 3.49 -15.39
N GLN A 448 17.65 3.63 -16.60
CA GLN A 448 16.84 4.00 -17.77
C GLN A 448 15.87 2.89 -18.19
N ALA A 449 16.14 1.62 -17.86
CA ALA A 449 15.20 0.51 -18.10
C ALA A 449 14.01 0.59 -17.12
N ALA A 450 14.29 0.82 -15.83
CA ALA A 450 13.27 1.05 -14.82
C ALA A 450 12.38 2.27 -15.16
N GLN A 451 12.98 3.39 -15.58
CA GLN A 451 12.26 4.56 -16.06
C GLN A 451 11.37 4.29 -17.28
N ARG A 452 11.83 3.49 -18.26
CA ARG A 452 11.01 3.09 -19.42
C ARG A 452 9.82 2.22 -19.00
N SER A 453 10.04 1.27 -18.07
CA SER A 453 8.96 0.46 -17.49
C SER A 453 7.94 1.34 -16.77
N TRP A 454 8.40 2.23 -15.89
CA TRP A 454 7.54 3.18 -15.16
C TRP A 454 6.72 4.05 -16.12
N ARG A 455 7.37 4.70 -17.11
CA ARG A 455 6.68 5.54 -18.09
C ARG A 455 5.66 4.75 -18.92
N SER A 456 5.98 3.53 -19.35
CA SER A 456 5.01 2.68 -20.04
C SER A 456 3.78 2.44 -19.18
N ARG A 457 3.94 2.03 -17.91
CA ARG A 457 2.81 1.84 -16.99
C ARG A 457 2.05 3.14 -16.70
N ARG A 458 2.76 4.27 -16.59
CA ARG A 458 2.15 5.60 -16.40
C ARG A 458 1.26 5.97 -17.58
N MET A 459 1.68 5.72 -18.82
CA MET A 459 0.89 6.04 -20.03
C MET A 459 -0.36 5.17 -20.17
N HIS A 460 -0.35 3.93 -19.66
CA HIS A 460 -1.52 3.04 -19.63
C HIS A 460 -2.43 3.26 -18.41
N GLY A 461 -2.00 4.06 -17.44
CA GLY A 461 -2.84 4.58 -16.37
C GLY A 461 -3.36 5.97 -16.71
N LYS A 462 -4.53 6.36 -16.19
CA LYS A 462 -4.95 7.76 -16.28
C LYS A 462 -4.07 8.62 -15.37
N VAL A 463 -3.09 9.30 -15.96
CA VAL A 463 -2.45 10.45 -15.34
C VAL A 463 -3.48 11.58 -15.30
N THR A 464 -3.89 11.99 -14.11
CA THR A 464 -4.55 13.28 -13.93
C THR A 464 -3.48 14.36 -13.95
N ASP A 465 -3.29 14.97 -15.12
CA ASP A 465 -2.82 16.35 -15.19
C ASP A 465 -3.97 17.25 -14.73
N ARG A 466 -3.75 18.01 -13.66
CA ARG A 466 -4.70 18.99 -13.11
C ARG A 466 -4.14 20.41 -13.17
N SER A 467 -3.13 20.68 -13.99
CA SER A 467 -2.63 22.05 -14.21
C SER A 467 -3.72 23.02 -14.69
N SER A 468 -4.75 22.51 -15.38
CA SER A 468 -5.95 23.28 -15.76
C SER A 468 -6.84 23.73 -14.58
N GLU A 469 -6.61 23.21 -13.37
CA GLU A 469 -7.25 23.68 -12.13
C GLU A 469 -6.51 24.87 -11.50
N LEU A 470 -5.37 25.27 -12.07
CA LEU A 470 -4.55 26.37 -11.60
C LEU A 470 -4.80 27.63 -12.43
N VAL A 471 -5.02 28.76 -11.75
CA VAL A 471 -5.04 30.08 -12.38
C VAL A 471 -3.67 30.72 -12.15
N SER A 472 -2.91 31.03 -13.21
CA SER A 472 -1.73 31.90 -13.06
C SER A 472 -2.21 33.30 -12.66
N THR A 473 -1.71 33.79 -11.54
CA THR A 473 -1.99 35.13 -11.00
C THR A 473 -0.77 36.04 -11.07
N ARG A 474 0.40 35.45 -11.33
CA ARG A 474 1.68 36.13 -11.55
C ARG A 474 2.61 35.19 -12.33
N ASP A 475 2.99 35.58 -13.54
CA ASP A 475 3.94 34.82 -14.35
C ASP A 475 5.40 35.11 -13.94
N TRP A 476 6.27 34.13 -14.19
CA TRP A 476 7.71 34.26 -14.01
C TRP A 476 8.34 35.27 -14.99
N SER A 477 9.06 36.27 -14.48
CA SER A 477 9.71 37.32 -15.30
C SER A 477 11.24 37.24 -15.35
N GLY A 478 11.85 36.18 -14.81
CA GLY A 478 13.31 36.06 -14.64
C GLY A 478 14.02 35.20 -15.69
N ARG A 479 15.34 35.06 -15.55
CA ARG A 479 16.16 34.12 -16.35
C ARG A 479 15.80 32.66 -16.00
N ARG A 480 16.02 31.73 -16.94
CA ARG A 480 15.98 30.28 -16.67
C ARG A 480 16.88 29.91 -15.47
N PRO A 481 16.35 29.32 -14.38
CA PRO A 481 17.11 29.02 -13.18
C PRO A 481 17.86 27.68 -13.26
N ASP A 482 19.03 27.59 -12.61
CA ASP A 482 19.73 26.32 -12.37
C ASP A 482 19.05 25.48 -11.28
N VAL A 483 18.44 26.14 -10.29
CA VAL A 483 17.66 25.52 -9.21
C VAL A 483 16.40 26.36 -8.96
N ALA A 484 15.24 25.71 -8.83
CA ALA A 484 13.96 26.36 -8.55
C ALA A 484 13.21 25.65 -7.41
N VAL A 485 12.48 26.41 -6.60
CA VAL A 485 11.63 25.90 -5.52
C VAL A 485 10.18 25.79 -5.98
N PHE A 486 9.58 24.63 -5.74
CA PHE A 486 8.18 24.34 -5.95
C PHE A 486 7.52 24.12 -4.59
N CYS A 487 6.56 24.98 -4.25
CA CYS A 487 5.84 24.91 -2.98
C CYS A 487 4.33 24.92 -3.21
N GLN A 488 3.60 24.32 -2.28
CA GLN A 488 2.14 24.24 -2.28
C GLN A 488 1.69 24.54 -0.85
N LEU A 489 0.88 25.57 -0.65
CA LEU A 489 0.61 26.10 0.68
C LEU A 489 -0.81 26.66 0.82
N ARG A 490 -1.23 26.86 2.07
CA ARG A 490 -2.45 27.57 2.43
C ARG A 490 -2.33 28.10 3.85
N ASN A 491 -2.55 29.41 4.04
CA ASN A 491 -2.53 30.09 5.33
C ASN A 491 -1.24 29.86 6.15
N GLU A 492 -0.11 30.27 5.56
CA GLU A 492 1.23 30.17 6.17
C GLU A 492 1.92 31.54 6.30
N ARG A 493 1.13 32.61 6.47
CA ARG A 493 1.63 34.00 6.63
C ARG A 493 2.68 34.16 7.74
N PRO A 494 2.64 33.43 8.88
CA PRO A 494 3.68 33.51 9.91
C PRO A 494 5.08 33.02 9.48
N ILE A 495 5.18 32.15 8.47
CA ILE A 495 6.44 31.47 8.11
C ILE A 495 6.91 31.74 6.67
N VAL A 496 6.02 32.12 5.75
CA VAL A 496 6.31 32.28 4.31
C VAL A 496 7.46 33.26 4.01
N GLU A 497 7.64 34.30 4.82
CA GLU A 497 8.74 35.26 4.68
C GLU A 497 10.11 34.65 5.05
N SER A 498 10.15 33.88 6.15
CA SER A 498 11.33 33.14 6.59
C SER A 498 11.72 32.06 5.57
N PHE A 499 10.72 31.34 5.05
CA PHE A 499 10.86 30.34 4.00
C PHE A 499 11.54 30.91 2.75
N LEU A 500 11.01 32.00 2.19
CA LEU A 500 11.63 32.64 1.02
C LEU A 500 13.04 33.15 1.34
N ALA A 501 13.24 33.77 2.51
CA ALA A 501 14.55 34.28 2.94
C ALA A 501 15.60 33.16 3.08
N HIS A 502 15.23 31.97 3.54
CA HIS A 502 16.12 30.81 3.62
C HIS A 502 16.64 30.41 2.24
N TYR A 503 15.75 30.17 1.28
CA TYR A 503 16.13 29.72 -0.06
C TYR A 503 16.87 30.80 -0.87
N ARG A 504 16.46 32.08 -0.73
CA ARG A 504 17.18 33.23 -1.30
C ARG A 504 18.62 33.31 -0.79
N ARG A 505 18.87 33.07 0.51
CA ARG A 505 20.23 33.03 1.10
C ARG A 505 21.10 31.95 0.46
N GLY A 506 20.52 30.79 0.14
CA GLY A 506 21.20 29.69 -0.58
C GLY A 506 21.42 29.95 -2.08
N GLY A 507 21.04 31.12 -2.60
CA GLY A 507 21.19 31.50 -4.01
C GLY A 507 20.05 31.04 -4.92
N ILE A 508 18.86 30.76 -4.39
CA ILE A 508 17.68 30.48 -5.22
C ILE A 508 16.99 31.80 -5.56
N GLU A 509 16.86 32.04 -6.87
CA GLU A 509 16.18 33.21 -7.43
C GLU A 509 14.78 32.88 -7.93
N ALA A 510 14.37 31.59 -7.97
CA ALA A 510 13.14 31.15 -8.64
C ALA A 510 12.20 30.31 -7.77
N PHE A 511 10.95 30.79 -7.62
CA PHE A 511 9.89 30.13 -6.86
C PHE A 511 8.64 29.95 -7.72
N SER A 512 8.08 28.75 -7.74
CA SER A 512 6.82 28.40 -8.39
C SER A 512 5.86 27.88 -7.32
N ILE A 513 4.88 28.69 -6.94
CA ILE A 513 4.07 28.47 -5.73
C ILE A 513 2.59 28.28 -6.10
N VAL A 514 1.98 27.23 -5.55
CA VAL A 514 0.54 26.97 -5.63
C VAL A 514 -0.11 27.36 -4.31
N ASP A 515 -0.83 28.49 -4.31
CA ASP A 515 -1.72 28.89 -3.23
C ASP A 515 -3.06 28.15 -3.34
N ASN A 516 -3.41 27.36 -2.32
CA ASN A 516 -4.67 26.62 -2.29
C ASN A 516 -5.79 27.39 -1.57
N GLY A 517 -5.95 28.68 -1.87
CA GLY A 517 -6.99 29.54 -1.34
C GLY A 517 -6.69 30.00 0.08
N SER A 518 -5.58 30.73 0.24
CA SER A 518 -5.28 31.43 1.49
C SER A 518 -6.23 32.62 1.71
N ASP A 519 -6.46 32.96 2.97
CA ASP A 519 -7.29 34.07 3.45
C ASP A 519 -6.66 34.86 4.63
N ASP A 520 -5.39 34.55 4.97
CA ASP A 520 -4.63 35.15 6.08
C ASP A 520 -3.61 36.24 5.66
N GLY A 521 -3.63 36.66 4.39
CA GLY A 521 -2.64 37.57 3.80
C GLY A 521 -1.43 36.89 3.14
N THR A 522 -1.36 35.55 3.13
CA THR A 522 -0.27 34.83 2.42
C THR A 522 -0.28 35.13 0.92
N PHE A 523 -1.45 35.15 0.29
CA PHE A 523 -1.59 35.33 -1.16
C PHE A 523 -1.08 36.71 -1.61
N GLU A 524 -1.51 37.78 -0.93
CA GLU A 524 -1.12 39.17 -1.21
C GLU A 524 0.38 39.38 -1.01
N PHE A 525 0.95 38.79 0.06
CA PHE A 525 2.39 38.82 0.31
C PHE A 525 3.18 38.17 -0.83
N LEU A 526 2.74 36.99 -1.30
CA LEU A 526 3.38 36.25 -2.39
C LEU A 526 3.24 36.97 -3.74
N GLN A 527 2.08 37.55 -4.03
CA GLN A 527 1.83 38.28 -5.27
C GLN A 527 2.75 39.51 -5.43
N ALA A 528 3.18 40.10 -4.31
CA ALA A 528 4.14 41.20 -4.28
C ALA A 528 5.61 40.77 -4.51
N GLN A 529 5.95 39.48 -4.44
CA GLN A 529 7.34 39.02 -4.60
C GLN A 529 7.73 38.93 -6.08
N PRO A 530 8.81 39.62 -6.54
CA PRO A 530 9.17 39.66 -7.95
C PRO A 530 9.66 38.32 -8.52
N ASP A 531 10.18 37.47 -7.66
CA ASP A 531 10.79 36.15 -7.86
C ASP A 531 9.81 34.97 -7.64
N VAL A 532 8.52 35.25 -7.48
CA VAL A 532 7.47 34.23 -7.37
C VAL A 532 6.62 34.20 -8.63
N GLU A 533 6.51 33.02 -9.23
CA GLU A 533 5.42 32.63 -10.12
C GLU A 533 4.29 32.04 -9.26
N LEU A 534 3.11 32.64 -9.29
CA LEU A 534 2.02 32.35 -8.35
C LEU A 534 0.78 31.80 -9.05
N PHE A 535 0.45 30.56 -8.72
CA PHE A 535 -0.78 29.89 -9.12
C PHE A 535 -1.78 29.89 -7.95
N SER A 536 -3.06 30.14 -8.23
CA SER A 536 -4.13 30.02 -7.24
C SER A 536 -5.12 28.92 -7.63
N THR A 537 -5.61 28.16 -6.65
CA THR A 537 -6.70 27.20 -6.85
C THR A 537 -7.53 26.98 -5.59
N ARG A 538 -8.83 26.70 -5.76
CA ARG A 538 -9.77 26.33 -4.68
C ARG A 538 -10.24 24.87 -4.79
N GLU A 539 -9.61 24.08 -5.65
CA GLU A 539 -9.92 22.66 -5.80
C GLU A 539 -9.38 21.80 -4.63
N ASP A 540 -9.92 20.60 -4.48
CA ASP A 540 -9.60 19.67 -3.38
C ASP A 540 -8.16 19.11 -3.51
N PHE A 541 -7.29 19.51 -2.58
CA PHE A 541 -5.90 19.04 -2.45
C PHE A 541 -5.74 17.51 -2.41
N ARG A 542 -6.69 16.77 -1.83
CA ARG A 542 -6.68 15.29 -1.81
C ARG A 542 -7.04 14.73 -3.18
N ARG A 543 -7.97 15.37 -3.91
CA ARG A 543 -8.31 15.02 -5.31
C ARG A 543 -7.12 15.22 -6.25
N ALA A 544 -6.26 16.20 -5.97
CA ALA A 544 -4.99 16.43 -6.65
C ALA A 544 -3.82 15.55 -6.13
N ARG A 545 -4.10 14.47 -5.39
CA ARG A 545 -3.13 13.52 -4.82
C ARG A 545 -2.04 14.21 -3.98
N ALA A 546 -2.46 15.07 -3.05
CA ALA A 546 -1.59 15.93 -2.23
C ALA A 546 -0.75 16.90 -3.09
N GLY A 547 -1.41 17.54 -4.06
CA GLY A 547 -0.83 18.52 -4.99
C GLY A 547 0.09 17.93 -6.07
N ASN A 548 0.30 16.61 -6.11
CA ASN A 548 1.14 15.97 -7.15
C ASN A 548 0.59 16.21 -8.56
N ASP A 549 -0.74 16.33 -8.72
CA ASP A 549 -1.39 16.56 -10.03
C ASP A 549 -1.28 18.02 -10.50
N TRP A 550 -0.86 18.92 -9.61
CA TRP A 550 -0.57 20.33 -9.91
C TRP A 550 0.95 20.54 -10.11
N ILE A 551 1.77 20.04 -9.18
CA ILE A 551 3.24 20.27 -9.18
C ILE A 551 3.97 19.47 -10.26
N ASN A 552 3.61 18.21 -10.53
CA ASN A 552 4.34 17.42 -11.54
C ASN A 552 4.24 18.03 -12.96
N PRO A 553 3.07 18.52 -13.44
CA PRO A 553 3.00 19.28 -14.68
C PRO A 553 3.89 20.54 -14.68
N LEU A 554 3.92 21.31 -13.58
CA LEU A 554 4.74 22.52 -13.48
C LEU A 554 6.25 22.24 -13.54
N ILE A 555 6.73 21.18 -12.87
CA ILE A 555 8.11 20.66 -12.97
C ILE A 555 8.38 20.04 -14.36
N GLY A 556 7.34 19.51 -14.99
CA GLY A 556 7.38 18.88 -16.31
C GLY A 556 7.60 19.84 -17.48
N ARG A 557 7.45 21.15 -17.27
CA ARG A 557 7.63 22.16 -18.31
C ARG A 557 9.07 22.18 -18.84
N SER A 558 9.22 22.45 -20.13
CA SER A 558 10.49 22.27 -20.86
C SER A 558 11.63 23.19 -20.38
N GLU A 559 11.26 24.37 -19.86
CA GLU A 559 12.17 25.32 -19.23
C GLU A 559 12.91 24.71 -18.03
N PHE A 560 12.38 23.68 -17.36
CA PHE A 560 13.03 23.05 -16.19
C PHE A 560 13.87 21.80 -16.51
N ALA A 561 14.02 21.40 -17.78
CA ALA A 561 14.74 20.16 -18.15
C ALA A 561 16.20 20.04 -17.64
N GLU A 562 16.87 21.18 -17.42
CA GLU A 562 18.24 21.27 -16.88
C GLU A 562 18.29 21.89 -15.46
N THR A 563 17.13 22.00 -14.81
CA THR A 563 16.96 22.63 -13.49
C THR A 563 16.75 21.57 -12.41
N LEU A 564 17.41 21.74 -11.26
CA LEU A 564 17.03 21.01 -10.04
C LEU A 564 15.75 21.62 -9.47
N CYS A 565 14.66 20.87 -9.53
CA CYS A 565 13.36 21.29 -9.03
C CYS A 565 13.22 20.78 -7.59
N LEU A 566 13.39 21.67 -6.62
CA LEU A 566 13.20 21.37 -5.20
C LEU A 566 11.72 21.41 -4.87
N ARG A 567 11.20 20.39 -4.18
CA ARG A 567 9.83 20.37 -3.67
C ARG A 567 9.80 20.27 -2.16
N VAL A 568 9.36 21.35 -1.52
CA VAL A 568 9.43 21.58 -0.09
C VAL A 568 8.15 22.23 0.41
N ASP A 569 7.80 21.92 1.65
CA ASP A 569 6.62 22.50 2.31
C ASP A 569 7.04 23.81 3.01
N ALA A 570 6.10 24.73 3.28
CA ALA A 570 6.42 26.09 3.76
C ALA A 570 7.08 26.12 5.16
N ASP A 571 6.92 25.05 5.95
CA ASP A 571 7.55 24.84 7.25
C ASP A 571 8.90 24.10 7.17
N GLU A 572 9.48 23.93 5.98
CA GLU A 572 10.75 23.23 5.78
C GLU A 572 11.88 24.10 5.23
N HIS A 573 13.01 24.09 5.93
CA HIS A 573 14.26 24.67 5.45
C HIS A 573 15.25 23.57 5.07
N LEU A 574 15.48 23.37 3.77
CA LEU A 574 16.44 22.39 3.25
C LEU A 574 17.88 22.85 3.50
N VAL A 575 18.69 22.00 4.12
CA VAL A 575 20.13 22.17 4.34
C VAL A 575 20.92 20.93 3.91
N PHE A 576 22.19 21.11 3.60
CA PHE A 576 23.11 20.06 3.12
C PHE A 576 24.53 20.32 3.69
N PRO A 577 25.48 19.36 3.64
CA PRO A 577 26.82 19.58 4.20
C PRO A 577 27.46 20.88 3.67
N PHE A 578 27.92 21.75 4.55
CA PHE A 578 28.49 23.08 4.22
C PHE A 578 27.49 24.05 3.56
N TYR A 579 26.19 23.97 3.90
CA TYR A 579 25.15 24.90 3.42
C TYR A 579 25.49 26.38 3.66
N GLU A 580 26.17 26.67 4.77
CA GLU A 580 26.62 28.00 5.17
C GLU A 580 27.68 28.59 4.20
N GLU A 581 28.33 27.74 3.40
CA GLU A 581 29.47 28.07 2.54
C GLU A 581 29.20 27.77 1.05
N ARG A 582 28.26 26.88 0.73
CA ARG A 582 27.97 26.37 -0.63
C ARG A 582 26.52 26.62 -1.03
N SER A 583 26.30 27.11 -2.26
CA SER A 583 24.97 27.41 -2.79
C SER A 583 24.21 26.16 -3.30
N PHE A 584 22.89 26.29 -3.48
CA PHE A 584 22.09 25.26 -4.17
C PHE A 584 22.59 25.00 -5.61
N GLY A 585 23.17 25.98 -6.28
CA GLY A 585 23.80 25.80 -7.60
C GLY A 585 25.03 24.89 -7.56
N ALA A 586 25.81 24.94 -6.48
CA ALA A 586 26.90 23.99 -6.25
C ALA A 586 26.35 22.57 -6.05
N LEU A 587 25.28 22.42 -5.26
CA LEU A 587 24.60 21.14 -5.05
C LEU A 587 24.12 20.52 -6.37
N TRP A 588 23.47 21.30 -7.24
CA TRP A 588 23.05 20.82 -8.56
C TRP A 588 24.24 20.46 -9.45
N THR A 589 25.34 21.22 -9.37
CA THR A 589 26.57 20.92 -10.12
C THR A 589 27.18 19.57 -9.70
N PHE A 590 27.22 19.28 -8.40
CA PHE A 590 27.65 17.99 -7.87
C PHE A 590 26.72 16.84 -8.32
N MET A 591 25.40 17.01 -8.18
CA MET A 591 24.43 16.01 -8.66
C MET A 591 24.61 15.70 -10.16
N LYS A 592 24.86 16.71 -11.00
CA LYS A 592 25.15 16.52 -12.43
C LYS A 592 26.42 15.71 -12.66
N GLN A 593 27.48 15.93 -11.89
CA GLN A 593 28.73 15.14 -11.97
C GLN A 593 28.49 13.67 -11.58
N GLU A 594 27.65 13.41 -10.57
CA GLU A 594 27.23 12.05 -10.22
C GLU A 594 26.32 11.41 -11.27
N GLY A 595 25.70 12.20 -12.15
CA GLY A 595 24.56 11.77 -12.98
C GLY A 595 23.32 11.46 -12.13
N ALA A 596 23.19 12.08 -10.95
CA ALA A 596 22.03 11.97 -10.09
C ALA A 596 20.87 12.82 -10.60
N GLU A 597 19.66 12.29 -10.46
CA GLU A 597 18.42 12.89 -10.97
C GLU A 597 17.41 13.16 -9.85
N ALA A 598 17.67 12.67 -8.63
CA ALA A 598 16.89 12.91 -7.43
C ALA A 598 17.80 13.08 -6.22
N ILE A 599 17.35 13.83 -5.22
CA ILE A 599 18.02 13.96 -3.93
C ILE A 599 17.01 13.81 -2.79
N SER A 600 17.44 13.12 -1.74
CA SER A 600 16.57 12.74 -0.62
C SER A 600 17.28 12.93 0.71
N GLY A 601 16.49 13.16 1.75
CA GLY A 601 17.01 13.46 3.07
C GLY A 601 16.04 13.13 4.20
N ARG A 602 16.39 13.61 5.39
CA ARG A 602 15.62 13.42 6.62
C ARG A 602 14.99 14.74 7.04
N MET A 603 13.68 14.71 7.30
CA MET A 603 12.97 15.75 8.02
C MET A 603 13.36 15.67 9.49
N LEU A 604 13.92 16.74 10.02
CA LEU A 604 14.26 16.92 11.42
C LEU A 604 13.16 17.81 11.99
N ASP A 605 12.25 17.21 12.77
CA ASP A 605 11.21 17.97 13.46
C ASP A 605 11.89 18.94 14.46
N MET A 606 11.86 20.23 14.17
CA MET A 606 12.51 21.28 14.96
C MET A 606 11.59 21.73 16.09
N PHE A 607 12.08 21.76 17.33
CA PHE A 607 11.26 22.07 18.51
C PHE A 607 12.01 22.97 19.53
N PRO A 608 11.28 23.73 20.37
CA PRO A 608 11.85 24.62 21.39
C PRO A 608 12.23 23.86 22.67
N GLU A 609 12.74 24.57 23.68
CA GLU A 609 12.98 23.97 25.01
C GLU A 609 11.67 23.60 25.73
N THR A 610 10.67 24.49 25.66
CA THR A 610 9.30 24.28 26.16
C THR A 610 8.30 24.81 25.13
N LEU A 611 7.08 24.25 25.04
CA LEU A 611 6.10 24.75 24.06
C LEU A 611 5.65 26.19 24.35
N ARG A 612 5.73 26.66 25.61
CA ARG A 612 5.47 28.06 25.98
C ARG A 612 6.30 29.05 25.17
N MET A 613 7.50 28.69 24.71
CA MET A 613 8.33 29.56 23.87
C MET A 613 7.72 29.86 22.48
N LEU A 614 6.68 29.12 22.06
CA LEU A 614 5.97 29.37 20.81
C LEU A 614 4.90 30.47 20.93
N ASP A 615 4.55 30.88 22.15
CA ASP A 615 3.62 31.99 22.41
C ASP A 615 4.34 33.35 22.52
N ASP A 616 5.68 33.37 22.49
CA ASP A 616 6.48 34.60 22.49
C ASP A 616 6.38 35.29 21.11
N PRO A 617 5.80 36.50 20.98
CA PRO A 617 5.69 37.20 19.70
C PRO A 617 7.03 37.59 19.10
N GLU A 618 8.08 37.73 19.92
CA GLU A 618 9.46 37.99 19.48
C GLU A 618 10.23 36.68 19.20
N GLY A 619 9.68 35.54 19.66
CA GLY A 619 10.25 34.21 19.57
C GLY A 619 10.10 33.56 18.19
N GLY A 620 10.81 34.05 17.18
CA GLY A 620 10.82 33.45 15.84
C GLY A 620 11.33 32.00 15.78
N MET A 621 11.34 31.40 14.58
CA MET A 621 11.77 30.00 14.32
C MET A 621 13.15 29.62 14.91
N ALA A 622 14.02 30.59 15.23
CA ALA A 622 15.30 30.37 15.91
C ALA A 622 15.18 29.81 17.34
N SER A 623 14.02 29.93 18.00
CA SER A 623 13.72 29.27 19.28
C SER A 623 13.64 27.74 19.11
N CYS A 624 13.14 27.28 17.97
CA CYS A 624 13.02 25.87 17.60
C CYS A 624 14.35 25.33 17.06
N ARG A 625 15.31 25.17 17.96
CA ARG A 625 16.68 24.71 17.65
C ARG A 625 16.97 23.26 18.05
N TYR A 626 16.10 22.62 18.84
CA TYR A 626 16.29 21.23 19.25
C TYR A 626 15.72 20.28 18.18
N PHE A 627 16.36 19.13 18.01
CA PHE A 627 15.89 18.04 17.15
C PHE A 627 16.33 16.67 17.73
N ASP A 628 15.63 15.59 17.38
CA ASP A 628 16.09 14.23 17.71
C ASP A 628 16.76 13.56 16.49
N PRO A 629 18.04 13.11 16.60
CA PRO A 629 18.78 12.51 15.49
C PRO A 629 18.38 11.06 15.19
N PHE A 630 17.66 10.40 16.11
CA PHE A 630 17.38 8.97 16.03
C PHE A 630 16.43 8.63 14.88
N CYS A 631 16.90 7.75 13.98
CA CYS A 631 16.09 7.20 12.92
C CYS A 631 16.61 5.82 12.47
N ILE A 632 15.68 4.98 12.01
CA ILE A 632 15.95 3.67 11.44
C ILE A 632 15.82 3.76 9.91
N PRO A 633 16.86 3.42 9.12
CA PRO A 633 16.73 3.24 7.68
C PRO A 633 16.02 1.92 7.37
N VAL A 634 14.94 1.98 6.59
CA VAL A 634 14.15 0.84 6.14
C VAL A 634 14.18 0.82 4.61
N PRO A 635 14.79 -0.17 3.95
CA PRO A 635 14.78 -0.23 2.49
C PRO A 635 13.34 -0.40 1.96
N ILE A 636 13.07 0.15 0.79
CA ILE A 636 11.76 0.13 0.14
C ILE A 636 11.91 -0.08 -1.37
N VAL A 637 10.81 -0.43 -2.04
CA VAL A 637 10.76 -0.65 -3.49
C VAL A 637 10.88 0.67 -4.25
N ASP A 638 10.11 1.68 -3.84
CA ASP A 638 10.01 2.97 -4.54
C ASP A 638 11.21 3.88 -4.25
N CYS A 639 11.58 4.75 -5.21
CA CYS A 639 12.65 5.73 -5.05
C CYS A 639 12.31 6.69 -3.89
N PRO A 640 13.18 6.89 -2.88
CA PRO A 640 14.64 6.78 -2.92
C PRO A 640 15.22 5.43 -2.42
N TYR A 641 14.44 4.36 -2.44
CA TYR A 641 14.81 2.97 -2.10
C TYR A 641 15.19 2.73 -0.63
N VAL A 642 15.27 3.79 0.18
CA VAL A 642 15.37 3.76 1.64
C VAL A 642 14.48 4.84 2.23
N ARG A 643 13.59 4.46 3.14
CA ARG A 643 12.81 5.38 3.97
C ARG A 643 13.41 5.43 5.37
N TYR A 644 13.54 6.62 5.93
CA TYR A 644 13.92 6.79 7.33
C TYR A 644 12.66 6.86 8.20
N THR A 645 12.66 6.17 9.34
CA THR A 645 11.58 6.25 10.34
C THR A 645 12.10 6.54 11.74
N GLY A 646 11.54 7.54 12.43
CA GLY A 646 12.04 8.01 13.72
C GLY A 646 11.72 9.48 13.97
N GLY A 647 12.70 10.25 14.47
CA GLY A 647 12.58 11.68 14.76
C GLY A 647 11.73 12.01 15.99
N THR A 648 11.63 13.30 16.31
CA THR A 648 11.01 13.80 17.55
C THR A 648 9.56 13.40 17.70
N ARG A 649 8.76 13.42 16.63
CA ARG A 649 7.37 12.93 16.72
C ARG A 649 7.25 11.44 17.05
N THR A 650 8.26 10.61 16.79
CA THR A 650 8.26 9.22 17.28
C THR A 650 8.43 9.17 18.80
N ARG A 651 9.20 10.09 19.40
CA ARG A 651 9.39 10.20 20.85
C ARG A 651 8.20 10.84 21.55
N LEU A 652 7.65 11.92 21.00
CA LEU A 652 6.55 12.68 21.60
C LEU A 652 5.16 12.05 21.40
N LEU A 653 4.99 11.15 20.42
CA LEU A 653 3.72 10.51 20.08
C LEU A 653 3.77 8.98 20.34
N ASP A 654 4.08 8.60 21.59
CA ASP A 654 4.04 7.23 22.13
C ASP A 654 4.76 6.15 21.29
N GLY A 655 6.00 6.44 20.89
CA GLY A 655 6.88 5.48 20.21
C GLY A 655 6.47 5.14 18.77
N LYS A 656 5.46 5.82 18.20
CA LYS A 656 4.98 5.51 16.86
C LYS A 656 5.92 6.06 15.80
N PHE A 657 6.71 5.16 15.20
CA PHE A 657 7.64 5.44 14.10
C PHE A 657 7.03 6.24 12.94
N GLN A 658 7.33 7.54 12.91
CA GLN A 658 6.96 8.44 11.81
C GLN A 658 7.89 8.25 10.60
N SER A 659 7.35 8.42 9.39
CA SER A 659 8.17 8.49 8.17
C SER A 659 8.80 9.87 8.06
N ILE A 660 10.12 9.95 8.22
CA ILE A 660 10.87 11.22 8.14
C ILE A 660 11.69 11.35 6.85
N GLY A 661 11.65 10.35 5.95
CA GLY A 661 12.31 10.46 4.64
C GLY A 661 11.52 11.32 3.65
N LYS A 662 12.19 12.20 2.90
CA LYS A 662 11.60 13.03 1.83
C LYS A 662 12.55 13.15 0.63
N VAL A 663 12.00 13.19 -0.58
CA VAL A 663 12.73 13.41 -1.85
C VAL A 663 12.59 14.88 -2.21
N SER A 664 13.38 15.74 -1.55
CA SER A 664 13.17 17.20 -1.63
C SER A 664 13.63 17.83 -2.94
N GLY A 665 14.21 17.07 -3.88
CA GLY A 665 14.52 17.57 -5.22
C GLY A 665 14.60 16.49 -6.29
N ILE A 666 14.16 16.85 -7.51
CA ILE A 666 14.25 16.02 -8.72
C ILE A 666 14.70 16.87 -9.92
N ARG A 667 15.29 16.25 -10.95
CA ARG A 667 15.52 16.91 -12.24
C ARG A 667 14.18 17.22 -12.92
N GLY A 668 14.03 18.45 -13.41
CA GLY A 668 12.82 18.87 -14.14
C GLY A 668 12.71 18.32 -15.57
N GLY A 669 11.70 18.79 -16.30
CA GLY A 669 11.43 18.36 -17.68
C GLY A 669 10.68 17.02 -17.80
N GLY A 670 10.07 16.54 -16.72
CA GLY A 670 9.05 15.47 -16.77
C GLY A 670 9.57 14.05 -16.97
N SER A 671 10.88 13.82 -16.89
CA SER A 671 11.46 12.48 -16.91
C SER A 671 11.20 11.68 -15.63
N ILE A 672 10.99 12.39 -14.51
CA ILE A 672 10.74 11.90 -13.16
C ILE A 672 9.49 12.59 -12.59
N ASP A 673 8.67 11.84 -11.85
CA ASP A 673 7.47 12.33 -11.18
C ASP A 673 7.54 12.12 -9.66
N TYR A 674 6.93 13.01 -8.89
CA TYR A 674 6.52 12.73 -7.52
C TYR A 674 5.30 11.80 -7.48
N ILE A 675 5.37 10.72 -6.70
CA ILE A 675 4.34 9.65 -6.72
C ILE A 675 3.56 9.49 -5.40
N SER A 676 4.13 9.94 -4.27
CA SER A 676 3.52 9.82 -2.94
C SER A 676 3.82 11.07 -2.12
N ALA A 677 3.05 12.14 -2.35
CA ALA A 677 3.46 13.51 -2.01
C ALA A 677 4.92 13.74 -2.47
N SER A 678 5.76 14.32 -1.63
CA SER A 678 7.20 14.48 -1.82
C SER A 678 8.04 13.34 -1.19
N HIS A 679 7.43 12.30 -0.60
CA HIS A 679 8.17 11.21 0.08
C HIS A 679 8.79 10.17 -0.87
N SER A 680 8.30 10.08 -2.10
CA SER A 680 8.80 9.14 -3.10
C SER A 680 8.58 9.67 -4.52
N CYS A 681 9.48 9.29 -5.43
CA CYS A 681 9.38 9.60 -6.85
C CYS A 681 9.44 8.33 -7.71
N SER A 682 9.21 8.48 -9.02
CA SER A 682 9.45 7.43 -10.01
C SER A 682 10.93 6.99 -10.03
N PRO A 683 11.28 5.82 -10.62
CA PRO A 683 12.65 5.34 -10.66
C PRO A 683 13.65 6.39 -11.17
N ALA A 684 14.64 6.70 -10.34
CA ALA A 684 15.66 7.71 -10.57
C ALA A 684 16.99 7.29 -9.93
N LYS A 685 18.10 7.85 -10.40
CA LYS A 685 19.38 7.79 -9.68
C LYS A 685 19.40 8.83 -8.56
N VAL A 686 19.46 8.37 -7.31
CA VAL A 686 19.58 9.24 -6.14
C VAL A 686 21.04 9.67 -5.95
N SER A 687 21.28 10.93 -5.56
CA SER A 687 22.61 11.43 -5.21
C SER A 687 23.23 10.67 -4.02
N THR A 688 24.56 10.61 -3.94
CA THR A 688 25.23 10.00 -2.78
C THR A 688 25.26 10.91 -1.55
N LEU A 689 25.10 12.22 -1.77
CA LEU A 689 24.95 13.25 -0.73
C LEU A 689 23.54 13.21 -0.12
N ASP A 690 23.47 13.15 1.22
CA ASP A 690 22.19 13.30 1.94
C ASP A 690 21.95 14.77 2.30
N ILE A 691 20.69 15.20 2.20
CA ILE A 691 20.21 16.49 2.73
C ILE A 691 19.46 16.29 4.06
N ALA A 692 19.20 17.39 4.75
CA ALA A 692 18.19 17.45 5.80
C ALA A 692 17.16 18.54 5.47
N LEU A 693 15.95 18.39 6.01
CA LEU A 693 14.94 19.44 6.07
C LEU A 693 14.76 19.77 7.54
N LEU A 694 15.09 20.99 7.94
CA LEU A 694 14.69 21.52 9.24
C LEU A 694 13.19 21.79 9.15
N HIS A 695 12.38 20.90 9.70
CA HIS A 695 10.92 20.88 9.59
C HIS A 695 10.33 21.50 10.86
N TYR A 696 9.96 22.77 10.76
CA TYR A 696 9.46 23.63 11.85
C TYR A 696 7.99 23.34 12.15
N LYS A 697 7.71 22.07 12.46
CA LYS A 697 6.37 21.59 12.83
C LYS A 697 5.81 22.31 14.05
N PHE A 698 6.71 22.60 14.99
CA PHE A 698 6.47 23.43 16.16
C PHE A 698 6.96 24.84 15.82
N TYR A 699 6.06 25.79 15.68
CA TYR A 699 6.36 27.17 15.30
C TYR A 699 5.41 28.15 15.99
N PRO A 700 5.72 29.47 16.04
CA PRO A 700 4.83 30.46 16.64
C PRO A 700 3.46 30.46 15.95
N GLY A 701 2.40 30.22 16.72
CA GLY A 701 1.06 29.94 16.18
C GLY A 701 0.63 28.45 16.22
N PHE A 702 1.49 27.54 16.67
CA PHE A 702 1.21 26.09 16.69
C PHE A 702 0.02 25.70 17.58
N LEU A 703 -0.12 26.32 18.77
CA LEU A 703 -1.24 26.02 19.68
C LEU A 703 -2.58 26.43 19.07
N GLN A 704 -2.65 27.61 18.46
CA GLN A 704 -3.81 28.12 17.73
C GLN A 704 -4.11 27.24 16.49
N LYS A 705 -3.08 26.69 15.82
CA LYS A 705 -3.23 25.71 14.73
C LYS A 705 -3.85 24.40 15.25
N ILE A 706 -3.51 23.94 16.45
CA ILE A 706 -4.14 22.76 17.07
C ILE A 706 -5.62 23.03 17.34
N GLU A 707 -5.95 24.11 18.04
CA GLU A 707 -7.34 24.46 18.36
C GLU A 707 -8.20 24.57 17.09
N ARG A 708 -7.71 25.29 16.07
CA ARG A 708 -8.40 25.43 14.78
C ARG A 708 -8.63 24.08 14.10
N VAL A 709 -7.60 23.23 13.99
CA VAL A 709 -7.71 21.92 13.32
C VAL A 709 -8.66 20.97 14.06
N LEU A 710 -8.70 21.02 15.39
CA LEU A 710 -9.64 20.24 16.21
C LEU A 710 -11.09 20.76 16.09
N GLN A 711 -11.30 22.07 16.00
CA GLN A 711 -12.62 22.67 15.77
C GLN A 711 -13.16 22.38 14.37
N GLU A 712 -12.32 22.50 13.34
CA GLU A 712 -12.71 22.32 11.93
C GLU A 712 -13.11 20.89 11.58
N LYS A 713 -12.56 19.87 12.26
CA LYS A 713 -12.83 18.42 12.05
C LYS A 713 -12.61 17.88 10.62
N GLN A 714 -12.04 18.67 9.71
CA GLN A 714 -11.85 18.32 8.29
C GLN A 714 -10.59 17.48 7.99
N HIS A 715 -9.67 17.35 8.95
CA HIS A 715 -8.37 16.70 8.76
C HIS A 715 -8.33 15.26 9.30
N ALA A 716 -8.83 14.29 8.54
CA ALA A 716 -8.99 12.90 8.96
C ALA A 716 -7.75 12.16 9.53
N THR A 717 -6.61 12.17 8.84
CA THR A 717 -5.38 11.55 9.39
C THR A 717 -4.67 12.46 10.39
N ALA A 718 -4.99 13.75 10.39
CA ALA A 718 -4.37 14.71 11.29
C ALA A 718 -5.14 14.84 12.61
N SER A 719 -6.45 14.61 12.70
CA SER A 719 -7.18 14.69 13.97
C SER A 719 -6.63 13.73 15.02
N GLN A 720 -6.14 12.55 14.59
CA GLN A 720 -5.33 11.67 15.43
C GLN A 720 -4.01 12.32 15.90
N GLU A 721 -3.18 12.81 14.98
CA GLU A 721 -1.87 13.41 15.29
C GLU A 721 -2.02 14.69 16.15
N TYR A 722 -3.01 15.52 15.83
CA TYR A 722 -3.35 16.76 16.54
C TYR A 722 -4.06 16.53 17.87
N ALA A 723 -4.79 15.42 18.07
CA ALA A 723 -5.26 15.03 19.39
C ALA A 723 -4.08 14.67 20.32
N HIS A 724 -3.01 14.05 19.77
CA HIS A 724 -1.78 13.82 20.51
C HIS A 724 -0.96 15.12 20.68
N TYR A 725 -1.01 16.06 19.74
CA TYR A 725 -0.46 17.41 19.99
C TYR A 725 -1.25 18.18 21.06
N ASN A 726 -2.56 17.92 21.24
CA ASN A 726 -3.35 18.52 22.32
C ASN A 726 -2.88 18.07 23.70
N THR A 727 -2.51 16.79 23.89
CA THR A 727 -1.96 16.32 25.17
C THR A 727 -0.56 16.89 25.45
N LEU A 728 0.20 17.29 24.42
CA LEU A 728 1.41 18.10 24.58
C LEU A 728 1.07 19.56 24.93
N ALA A 729 0.02 20.13 24.33
CA ALA A 729 -0.46 21.49 24.64
C ALA A 729 -1.04 21.64 26.06
N GLU A 730 -1.52 20.55 26.68
CA GLU A 730 -1.86 20.52 28.10
C GLU A 730 -0.61 20.62 29.02
N ARG A 731 0.60 20.51 28.46
CA ARG A 731 1.87 20.36 29.17
C ARG A 731 2.93 21.39 28.72
N VAL A 732 2.50 22.61 28.35
CA VAL A 732 3.34 23.63 27.69
C VAL A 732 4.64 24.03 28.42
N ASP A 733 4.65 23.93 29.76
CA ASP A 733 5.79 24.26 30.61
C ASP A 733 6.84 23.15 30.70
N GLU A 734 6.57 21.95 30.16
CA GLU A 734 7.51 20.84 30.25
C GLU A 734 8.72 21.01 29.33
N TYR A 735 9.88 20.63 29.86
CA TYR A 735 11.13 20.51 29.12
C TYR A 735 11.02 19.40 28.07
N LEU A 736 10.91 19.79 26.80
CA LEU A 736 10.73 18.89 25.66
C LEU A 736 11.97 18.07 25.26
N PRO A 737 13.23 18.55 25.41
CA PRO A 737 14.39 17.77 24.97
C PRO A 737 14.57 16.48 25.78
N GLY A 738 14.74 15.37 25.07
CA GLY A 738 15.06 14.06 25.66
C GLY A 738 16.58 13.82 25.76
N PRO A 739 17.01 12.70 26.36
CA PRO A 739 18.44 12.38 26.53
C PRO A 739 19.25 12.24 25.23
N GLY A 740 18.58 12.06 24.09
CA GLY A 740 19.21 11.98 22.76
C GLY A 740 19.02 13.23 21.90
N SER A 741 18.34 14.27 22.40
CA SER A 741 18.09 15.49 21.62
C SER A 741 19.36 16.32 21.46
N MET A 742 19.51 16.96 20.29
CA MET A 742 20.65 17.80 19.93
C MET A 742 20.18 19.22 19.62
N ILE A 743 21.06 20.20 19.80
CA ILE A 743 20.85 21.60 19.38
C ILE A 743 21.48 21.78 17.99
N PHE A 744 20.71 22.29 17.02
CA PHE A 744 21.21 22.67 15.70
C PHE A 744 21.95 24.01 15.77
N GLU A 745 23.26 23.98 15.53
CA GLU A 745 24.13 25.17 15.49
C GLU A 745 24.69 25.45 14.09
N GLY A 746 24.31 24.62 13.11
CA GLY A 746 24.77 24.64 11.73
C GLY A 746 24.88 23.22 11.14
N THR A 747 25.19 23.12 9.86
CA THR A 747 25.28 21.81 9.18
C THR A 747 26.38 20.86 9.69
N PRO A 748 27.52 21.31 10.29
CA PRO A 748 28.46 20.42 10.97
C PRO A 748 27.81 19.56 12.06
N THR A 749 26.82 20.09 12.80
CA THR A 749 26.05 19.36 13.81
C THR A 749 25.30 18.17 13.20
N LEU A 750 24.88 18.24 11.94
CA LEU A 750 24.17 17.17 11.24
C LEU A 750 25.11 16.14 10.59
N MET A 751 26.36 16.52 10.35
CA MET A 751 27.36 15.63 9.76
C MET A 751 27.90 14.63 10.78
N SER A 752 28.16 15.06 12.02
CA SER A 752 28.67 14.20 13.11
C SER A 752 27.80 12.95 13.41
N PRO A 753 26.47 13.04 13.59
CA PRO A 753 25.60 11.88 13.76
C PRO A 753 25.26 11.16 12.44
N GLY A 754 25.90 11.54 11.33
CA GLY A 754 25.64 10.94 10.01
C GLY A 754 24.22 11.18 9.50
N ILE A 755 23.60 12.32 9.84
CA ILE A 755 22.29 12.75 9.28
C ILE A 755 22.49 13.21 7.84
N CYS A 756 23.41 14.16 7.64
CA CYS A 756 23.86 14.61 6.33
C CYS A 756 25.18 13.93 5.99
N ARG A 757 25.14 12.85 5.21
CA ARG A 757 26.34 12.19 4.68
C ARG A 757 26.99 13.06 3.60
N CYS A 758 28.28 13.35 3.80
CA CYS A 758 29.10 14.16 2.90
C CYS A 758 30.07 13.25 2.13
N PRO A 759 29.85 12.99 0.83
CA PRO A 759 30.77 12.19 0.02
C PRO A 759 32.10 12.94 -0.24
N PRO A 760 33.24 12.25 -0.46
CA PRO A 760 34.54 12.90 -0.67
C PRO A 760 34.55 13.91 -1.83
N GLY A 761 33.81 13.63 -2.91
CA GLY A 761 33.68 14.55 -4.06
C GLY A 761 32.93 15.86 -3.77
N TRP A 762 32.28 15.99 -2.61
CA TRP A 762 31.65 17.23 -2.16
C TRP A 762 32.53 18.07 -1.22
N GLN A 763 33.57 17.47 -0.62
CA GLN A 763 34.45 18.18 0.33
C GLN A 763 35.44 19.10 -0.39
N ASN A 764 35.85 18.72 -1.60
CA ASN A 764 36.80 19.46 -2.45
C ASN A 764 36.14 20.60 -3.23
#